data_AF-A0A8J2X7A6-F1
#
_entry.id   AF-A0A8J2X7A6-F1
#
_cell.length_a   1.000
_cell.length_b   1.000
_cell.length_c   1.000
_cell.angle_alpha   90.00
_cell.angle_beta   90.00
_cell.angle_gamma   90.00
#
_symmetry.space_group_name_H-M   'P 1'
#
loop_
_entity.id
_entity.type
_entity.pdbx_description
1 polymer ?
#
loop_
_entity_poly.entity_id
_entity_poly.type
_entity_poly.pdbx_seq_one_letter_code
_entity_poly.pdbx_strand_id
1 'polypeptide(L)'
;MLMKFLMLLLVQAIAVFIYCCGFFPQKNVLRGDAHFLLEPVLQNQSEPVFDKLVLVIIDALRSDFLFDQSMSNFTFVHSLLNSGEAWGYTAFSNPPTVTLPRLKGITTGSTPNFLDAILNVAEDDSSSNLKDQDSWLKQFAIHGKKMRFFGDDTWLKLFPLEFFQEFEGTNSFFVSDFEQVDWNVTRHLPDQLTTQRDWDVLILHYLGLDHIGHKGGARSIFMPAKQTEMDSIVKRLYENVDQNTLICIMGDHGMNDAGNHGGSSPGETSAGLVMMSKKLAQFPAPKAQRNISLPLTLPLQNDEVSYDYLTKVQQVDFVPTLASLFNVPIPKNNVGIIIRDFLPLLNTEVASIKVKENYHQMASLLGQNADINVEQMDQLFMLMKNLQNVLTKSATNYKYPILALGFGILVIATAVSLCFATTTMRLSPPFFLTLLMSLLLGLSTFGSSFVEEEHQIWWWVVTGVLLLSQFYLRTSFRTHFICLACVRLIRAWNNSGQKNTYNNTVFDILKANPQLQWYLNVLTIFVVGMRGTLGDTLSFIISFSLSGLCVSYKVSWAVVNHENVPGWLKELAFKNCLFFTSSDTNVFGEALVPMAQFFFQCVVVSIITKIVALRMGLTRSNIHNCISLFLMFQSPSPNIPLFLIFEVLQSALTQILIDHYSSNDYFISLTSLILQYFTFFQFGGTNSIASVDLSNAYNGVPENYNIYFVGFMMFVSNFAPTIYWSLYKSQFPDMNNHKWRSFAQRKITLLVYHCVVGCFLLAACYVFRSHLFIWSVFSPKLCYFAAWNIFMNLIVECGLESIIVATNNL
;
A
#
# COMPACT_ATOMS: atom_id res chain seq x y z
N MET A 1 -21.93 32.06 -9.80
CA MET A 1 -20.85 31.66 -8.87
C MET A 1 -20.56 30.17 -9.00
N LEU A 2 -21.55 29.31 -8.73
CA LEU A 2 -21.42 27.86 -8.83
C LEU A 2 -20.85 27.36 -10.17
N MET A 3 -21.38 27.82 -11.31
CA MET A 3 -20.87 27.43 -12.63
C MET A 3 -19.38 27.79 -12.84
N LYS A 4 -18.96 28.98 -12.39
CA LYS A 4 -17.55 29.41 -12.48
C LYS A 4 -16.64 28.50 -11.64
N PHE A 5 -17.09 28.15 -10.43
CA PHE A 5 -16.39 27.19 -9.57
C PHE A 5 -16.27 25.81 -10.24
N LEU A 6 -17.37 25.24 -10.74
CA LEU A 6 -17.38 23.92 -11.38
C LEU A 6 -16.45 23.87 -12.61
N MET A 7 -16.44 24.94 -13.42
CA MET A 7 -15.52 25.06 -14.56
C MET A 7 -14.05 25.06 -14.10
N LEU A 8 -13.71 25.84 -13.08
CA LEU A 8 -12.34 25.89 -12.55
C LEU A 8 -11.91 24.56 -11.93
N LEU A 9 -12.81 23.89 -11.21
CA LEU A 9 -12.56 22.58 -10.63
C LEU A 9 -12.31 21.53 -11.72
N LEU A 10 -13.09 21.55 -12.81
CA LEU A 10 -12.89 20.64 -13.94
C LEU A 10 -11.56 20.91 -14.64
N VAL A 11 -11.21 22.17 -14.88
CA VAL A 11 -9.91 22.54 -15.47
C VAL A 11 -8.76 22.10 -14.58
N GLN A 12 -8.88 22.29 -13.26
CA GLN A 12 -7.89 21.83 -12.30
C GLN A 12 -7.73 20.30 -12.35
N ALA A 13 -8.82 19.54 -12.36
CA ALA A 13 -8.79 18.08 -12.44
C ALA A 13 -8.15 17.59 -13.76
N ILE A 14 -8.50 18.21 -14.89
CA ILE A 14 -7.90 17.92 -16.20
C ILE A 14 -6.40 18.21 -16.19
N ALA A 15 -5.98 19.34 -15.60
CA ALA A 15 -4.56 19.71 -15.52
C ALA A 15 -3.74 18.68 -14.73
N VAL A 16 -4.25 18.24 -13.58
CA VAL A 16 -3.63 17.20 -12.75
C VAL A 16 -3.59 15.87 -13.49
N PHE A 17 -4.68 15.47 -14.16
CA PHE A 17 -4.73 14.24 -14.96
C PHE A 17 -3.68 14.24 -16.08
N ILE A 18 -3.63 15.31 -16.88
CA ILE A 18 -2.63 15.46 -17.96
C ILE A 18 -1.22 15.35 -17.39
N TYR A 19 -0.93 16.02 -16.28
CA TYR A 19 0.38 15.93 -15.64
C TYR A 19 0.70 14.50 -15.19
N CYS A 20 -0.23 13.80 -14.54
CA CYS A 20 -0.05 12.41 -14.14
C CYS A 20 0.22 11.49 -15.34
N CYS A 21 -0.47 11.67 -16.48
CA CYS A 21 -0.19 10.91 -17.71
C CYS A 21 1.22 11.15 -18.26
N GLY A 22 1.77 12.36 -18.07
CA GLY A 22 3.14 12.67 -18.45
C GLY A 22 4.19 12.15 -17.45
N PHE A 23 3.81 12.09 -16.17
CA PHE A 23 4.68 11.74 -15.05
C PHE A 23 4.81 10.23 -14.83
N PHE A 24 3.75 9.47 -15.13
CA PHE A 24 3.72 8.01 -15.04
C PHE A 24 3.62 7.36 -16.43
N PRO A 25 4.67 7.47 -17.27
CA PRO A 25 4.64 6.85 -18.59
C PRO A 25 4.69 5.31 -18.48
N GLN A 26 4.01 4.64 -19.40
CA GLN A 26 4.28 3.22 -19.66
C GLN A 26 5.69 3.05 -20.24
N LYS A 27 6.44 2.07 -19.73
CA LYS A 27 7.82 1.81 -20.16
C LYS A 27 7.82 1.18 -21.55
N ASN A 28 8.65 1.69 -22.46
CA ASN A 28 8.94 1.01 -23.72
C ASN A 28 9.88 -0.16 -23.42
N VAL A 29 9.36 -1.38 -23.44
CA VAL A 29 10.12 -2.61 -23.22
C VAL A 29 10.57 -3.17 -24.57
N LEU A 30 11.82 -3.65 -24.67
CA LEU A 30 12.29 -4.35 -25.87
C LEU A 30 11.47 -5.62 -26.08
N ARG A 31 10.95 -5.81 -27.29
CA ARG A 31 10.10 -6.95 -27.65
C ARG A 31 10.90 -8.14 -28.19
N GLY A 32 10.27 -9.30 -28.13
CA GLY A 32 10.81 -10.58 -28.60
C GLY A 32 11.80 -11.20 -27.61
N ASP A 33 12.45 -12.28 -28.04
CA ASP A 33 13.17 -13.17 -27.13
C ASP A 33 14.70 -13.01 -27.27
N ALA A 34 15.44 -13.24 -26.19
CA ALA A 34 16.91 -13.23 -26.19
C ALA A 34 17.46 -14.50 -26.83
N HIS A 35 18.67 -14.36 -27.38
CA HIS A 35 19.49 -15.44 -27.94
C HIS A 35 20.95 -15.20 -27.50
N PHE A 36 21.78 -16.26 -27.49
CA PHE A 36 23.22 -16.09 -27.30
C PHE A 36 23.83 -15.31 -28.47
N LEU A 37 24.53 -14.22 -28.18
CA LEU A 37 25.18 -13.35 -29.17
C LEU A 37 26.67 -13.65 -29.30
N LEU A 38 27.34 -13.91 -28.17
CA LEU A 38 28.78 -14.17 -28.12
C LEU A 38 29.04 -15.68 -28.12
N GLU A 39 29.88 -16.16 -29.03
CA GLU A 39 30.22 -17.60 -29.16
C GLU A 39 28.98 -18.54 -29.05
N PRO A 40 27.92 -18.32 -29.85
CA PRO A 40 26.65 -19.00 -29.68
C PRO A 40 26.75 -20.52 -29.84
N VAL A 41 27.69 -21.01 -30.66
CA VAL A 41 27.92 -22.45 -30.84
C VAL A 41 28.43 -23.07 -29.54
N LEU A 42 29.44 -22.47 -28.91
CA LEU A 42 30.00 -22.96 -27.65
C LEU A 42 28.96 -22.91 -26.53
N GLN A 43 28.21 -21.81 -26.43
CA GLN A 43 27.17 -21.68 -25.40
C GLN A 43 26.04 -22.67 -25.60
N ASN A 44 25.53 -22.87 -26.82
CA ASN A 44 24.50 -23.87 -27.08
C ASN A 44 24.95 -25.31 -26.83
N GLN A 45 26.26 -25.59 -26.92
CA GLN A 45 26.85 -26.90 -26.62
C GLN A 45 27.26 -27.07 -25.15
N SER A 46 27.18 -26.01 -24.35
CA SER A 46 27.55 -26.07 -22.94
C SER A 46 26.47 -26.79 -22.13
N GLU A 47 26.89 -27.65 -21.21
CA GLU A 47 25.97 -28.28 -20.27
C GLU A 47 25.56 -27.28 -19.16
N PRO A 48 24.31 -27.32 -18.69
CA PRO A 48 23.89 -26.52 -17.54
C PRO A 48 24.57 -27.01 -16.26
N VAL A 49 24.70 -26.12 -15.27
CA VAL A 49 25.25 -26.46 -13.95
C VAL A 49 24.27 -27.34 -13.16
N PHE A 50 22.98 -27.05 -13.32
CA PHE A 50 21.85 -27.72 -12.69
C PHE A 50 20.81 -28.14 -13.73
N ASP A 51 20.21 -29.30 -13.51
CA ASP A 51 19.20 -29.87 -14.41
C ASP A 51 17.80 -29.38 -14.06
N LYS A 52 17.56 -29.16 -12.75
CA LYS A 52 16.25 -28.80 -12.18
C LYS A 52 16.30 -27.59 -11.26
N LEU A 53 15.19 -26.85 -11.25
CA LEU A 53 14.96 -25.71 -10.38
C LEU A 53 13.77 -25.95 -9.47
N VAL A 54 13.94 -25.70 -8.18
CA VAL A 54 12.83 -25.46 -7.25
C VAL A 54 12.93 -24.01 -6.77
N LEU A 55 11.94 -23.20 -7.10
CA LEU A 55 11.86 -21.81 -6.67
C LEU A 55 10.76 -21.68 -5.61
N VAL A 56 11.15 -21.41 -4.37
CA VAL A 56 10.27 -21.11 -3.25
C VAL A 56 10.30 -19.61 -3.01
N ILE A 57 9.17 -18.96 -3.24
CA ILE A 57 8.99 -17.54 -2.93
C ILE A 57 8.12 -17.45 -1.70
N ILE A 58 8.54 -16.66 -0.73
CA ILE A 58 7.79 -16.40 0.48
C ILE A 58 7.54 -14.89 0.52
N ASP A 59 6.27 -14.50 0.39
CA ASP A 59 5.87 -13.10 0.34
C ASP A 59 6.33 -12.37 1.61
N ALA A 60 6.91 -11.18 1.41
CA ALA A 60 7.47 -10.30 2.43
C ALA A 60 8.55 -10.94 3.35
N LEU A 61 9.30 -11.92 2.85
CA LEU A 61 10.43 -12.53 3.57
C LEU A 61 11.62 -11.56 3.71
N ARG A 62 11.66 -10.85 4.85
CA ARG A 62 12.78 -10.00 5.26
C ARG A 62 14.07 -10.81 5.47
N SER A 63 15.20 -10.18 5.22
CA SER A 63 16.54 -10.78 5.43
C SER A 63 16.81 -11.20 6.89
N ASP A 64 16.32 -10.44 7.88
CA ASP A 64 16.48 -10.80 9.29
C ASP A 64 15.68 -12.05 9.69
N PHE A 65 14.57 -12.36 8.99
CA PHE A 65 13.87 -13.62 9.18
C PHE A 65 14.69 -14.83 8.75
N LEU A 66 15.68 -14.69 7.86
CA LEU A 66 16.58 -15.79 7.47
C LEU A 66 17.87 -15.83 8.27
N PHE A 67 18.39 -14.68 8.70
CA PHE A 67 19.78 -14.58 9.15
C PHE A 67 19.95 -14.10 10.59
N ASP A 68 18.96 -13.45 11.21
CA ASP A 68 19.12 -12.85 12.53
C ASP A 68 18.78 -13.81 13.68
N GLN A 69 19.61 -13.83 14.71
CA GLN A 69 19.49 -14.71 15.87
C GLN A 69 18.22 -14.45 16.69
N SER A 70 17.72 -13.21 16.71
CA SER A 70 16.55 -12.82 17.50
C SER A 70 15.22 -12.96 16.75
N MET A 71 15.27 -12.99 15.41
CA MET A 71 14.09 -12.98 14.56
C MET A 71 13.88 -14.27 13.77
N SER A 72 14.94 -15.02 13.45
CA SER A 72 14.90 -16.17 12.56
C SER A 72 14.62 -17.48 13.28
N ASN A 73 13.70 -18.27 12.72
CA ASN A 73 13.40 -19.65 13.14
C ASN A 73 13.70 -20.68 12.01
N PHE A 74 14.50 -20.30 11.01
CA PHE A 74 14.90 -21.17 9.89
C PHE A 74 16.11 -22.06 10.24
N THR A 75 15.93 -22.91 11.25
CA THR A 75 17.01 -23.73 11.84
C THR A 75 17.67 -24.68 10.83
N PHE A 76 16.89 -25.28 9.93
CA PHE A 76 17.42 -26.17 8.90
C PHE A 76 18.19 -25.39 7.84
N VAL A 77 17.68 -24.25 7.39
CA VAL A 77 18.43 -23.37 6.46
C VAL A 77 19.74 -22.91 7.08
N HIS A 78 19.77 -22.54 8.37
CA HIS A 78 21.02 -22.19 9.07
C HIS A 78 22.02 -23.35 9.03
N SER A 79 21.57 -24.60 9.18
CA SER A 79 22.46 -25.76 9.11
C SER A 79 23.13 -25.91 7.73
N LEU A 80 22.39 -25.67 6.64
CA LEU A 80 22.91 -25.72 5.27
C LEU A 80 23.85 -24.55 4.95
N LEU A 81 23.52 -23.35 5.46
CA LEU A 81 24.38 -22.18 5.31
C LEU A 81 25.73 -22.40 6.02
N ASN A 82 25.70 -23.04 7.19
CA ASN A 82 26.89 -23.37 7.97
C ASN A 82 27.70 -24.53 7.36
N SER A 83 27.06 -25.51 6.72
CA SER A 83 27.76 -26.62 6.03
C SER A 83 28.35 -26.22 4.68
N GLY A 84 27.94 -25.07 4.12
CA GLY A 84 28.33 -24.61 2.79
C GLY A 84 27.49 -25.19 1.65
N GLU A 85 26.45 -25.98 1.97
CA GLU A 85 25.46 -26.50 1.01
C GLU A 85 24.43 -25.43 0.60
N ALA A 86 24.37 -24.30 1.31
CA ALA A 86 23.56 -23.14 0.96
C ALA A 86 24.36 -21.83 1.02
N TRP A 87 24.09 -20.92 0.09
CA TRP A 87 24.69 -19.60 0.00
C TRP A 87 23.63 -18.51 0.17
N GLY A 88 23.87 -17.57 1.08
CA GLY A 88 22.90 -16.57 1.54
C GLY A 88 23.28 -15.14 1.16
N TYR A 89 22.27 -14.34 0.82
CA TYR A 89 22.40 -12.96 0.36
C TYR A 89 21.27 -12.09 0.91
N THR A 90 21.56 -10.80 1.08
CA THR A 90 20.53 -9.76 1.21
C THR A 90 20.21 -9.23 -0.18
N ALA A 91 19.01 -9.52 -0.69
CA ALA A 91 18.56 -9.11 -2.00
C ALA A 91 17.83 -7.76 -1.92
N PHE A 92 18.50 -6.71 -2.40
CA PHE A 92 17.94 -5.37 -2.40
C PHE A 92 16.87 -5.21 -3.49
N SER A 93 15.63 -4.99 -3.07
CA SER A 93 14.47 -4.77 -3.92
C SER A 93 14.18 -3.27 -4.04
N ASN A 94 14.48 -2.68 -5.20
CA ASN A 94 14.17 -1.27 -5.49
C ASN A 94 12.66 -0.99 -5.31
N PRO A 95 12.21 0.10 -4.68
CA PRO A 95 10.78 0.43 -4.60
C PRO A 95 10.12 0.56 -5.99
N PRO A 96 8.80 0.27 -6.15
CA PRO A 96 7.86 -0.15 -5.11
C PRO A 96 8.03 -1.63 -4.73
N THR A 97 8.03 -1.89 -3.42
CA THR A 97 8.14 -3.23 -2.79
C THR A 97 6.77 -3.89 -2.67
N VAL A 98 6.15 -4.16 -3.82
CA VAL A 98 4.84 -4.82 -3.94
C VAL A 98 4.98 -6.03 -4.84
N THR A 99 4.28 -7.12 -4.54
CA THR A 99 4.37 -8.44 -5.18
C THR A 99 4.45 -8.40 -6.70
N LEU A 100 3.44 -7.88 -7.41
CA LEU A 100 3.43 -7.87 -8.89
C LEU A 100 4.66 -7.17 -9.52
N PRO A 101 5.00 -5.91 -9.15
CA PRO A 101 6.25 -5.28 -9.60
C PRO A 101 7.50 -6.12 -9.32
N ARG A 102 7.55 -6.84 -8.19
CA ARG A 102 8.69 -7.67 -7.79
C ARG A 102 8.78 -8.95 -8.58
N LEU A 103 7.67 -9.68 -8.74
CA LEU A 103 7.58 -10.86 -9.59
C LEU A 103 8.05 -10.56 -11.01
N LYS A 104 7.64 -9.42 -11.58
CA LYS A 104 8.13 -8.94 -12.87
C LYS A 104 9.64 -8.69 -12.87
N GLY A 105 10.17 -8.06 -11.82
CA GLY A 105 11.61 -7.80 -11.66
C GLY A 105 12.44 -9.08 -11.58
N ILE A 106 12.04 -10.05 -10.76
CA ILE A 106 12.78 -11.31 -10.52
C ILE A 106 12.61 -12.34 -11.65
N THR A 107 11.76 -12.07 -12.63
CA THR A 107 11.55 -12.94 -13.81
C THR A 107 12.12 -12.36 -15.09
N THR A 108 12.07 -11.04 -15.27
CA THR A 108 12.56 -10.35 -16.46
C THR A 108 13.94 -9.69 -16.27
N GLY A 109 14.36 -9.49 -15.02
CA GLY A 109 15.56 -8.75 -14.66
C GLY A 109 15.42 -7.25 -14.86
N SER A 110 14.22 -6.75 -15.17
CA SER A 110 13.98 -5.34 -15.48
C SER A 110 13.62 -4.51 -14.24
N THR A 111 13.83 -3.20 -14.31
CA THR A 111 13.42 -2.29 -13.24
C THR A 111 11.90 -2.13 -13.21
N PRO A 112 11.25 -2.31 -12.04
CA PRO A 112 9.79 -2.25 -11.98
C PRO A 112 9.24 -0.83 -12.14
N ASN A 113 8.00 -0.73 -12.61
CA ASN A 113 7.33 0.55 -12.83
C ASN A 113 6.39 0.88 -11.66
N PHE A 114 6.35 2.14 -11.24
CA PHE A 114 5.41 2.61 -10.24
C PHE A 114 3.94 2.46 -10.68
N LEU A 115 3.66 2.58 -11.98
CA LEU A 115 2.33 2.30 -12.51
C LEU A 115 1.92 0.83 -12.29
N ASP A 116 2.87 -0.11 -12.35
CA ASP A 116 2.59 -1.53 -12.09
C ASP A 116 2.13 -1.72 -10.63
N ALA A 117 2.61 -0.92 -9.67
CA ALA A 117 2.14 -0.99 -8.28
C ALA A 117 0.71 -0.44 -8.10
N ILE A 118 0.36 0.64 -8.83
CA ILE A 118 -1.01 1.19 -8.80
C ILE A 118 -1.99 0.21 -9.47
N LEU A 119 -1.60 -0.33 -10.63
CA LEU A 119 -2.40 -1.29 -11.38
C LEU A 119 -2.51 -2.63 -10.64
N ASN A 120 -1.55 -2.99 -9.78
CA ASN A 120 -1.67 -4.16 -8.90
C ASN A 120 -2.80 -4.00 -7.89
N VAL A 121 -2.88 -2.84 -7.23
CA VAL A 121 -3.99 -2.50 -6.32
C VAL A 121 -5.33 -2.44 -7.07
N ALA A 122 -5.27 -2.13 -8.37
CA ALA A 122 -6.40 -1.98 -9.26
C ALA A 122 -6.50 -3.10 -10.31
N GLU A 123 -6.05 -4.34 -9.99
CA GLU A 123 -6.23 -5.63 -10.73
C GLU A 123 -6.98 -5.57 -12.08
N ASP A 124 -6.42 -4.86 -13.05
CA ASP A 124 -6.98 -4.83 -14.40
C ASP A 124 -6.26 -5.93 -15.21
N ASP A 125 -6.95 -7.07 -15.36
CA ASP A 125 -6.51 -8.37 -15.92
C ASP A 125 -5.75 -8.28 -17.26
N SER A 126 -5.85 -7.14 -17.97
CA SER A 126 -5.27 -6.96 -19.30
C SER A 126 -4.01 -6.09 -19.35
N SER A 127 -3.75 -5.26 -18.31
CA SER A 127 -2.81 -4.14 -18.42
C SER A 127 -1.35 -4.50 -18.06
N SER A 128 -1.14 -5.59 -17.34
CA SER A 128 0.17 -5.95 -16.73
C SER A 128 0.78 -7.26 -17.23
N ASN A 129 0.14 -7.95 -18.20
CA ASN A 129 0.64 -9.23 -18.70
C ASN A 129 2.03 -9.13 -19.36
N LEU A 130 2.83 -10.19 -19.21
CA LEU A 130 4.21 -10.27 -19.70
C LEU A 130 4.35 -11.06 -21.00
N LYS A 131 3.25 -11.30 -21.72
CA LYS A 131 3.24 -12.14 -22.94
C LYS A 131 4.27 -11.71 -23.98
N ASP A 132 4.42 -10.40 -24.17
CA ASP A 132 5.33 -9.80 -25.15
C ASP A 132 6.73 -9.48 -24.59
N GLN A 133 6.98 -9.79 -23.32
CA GLN A 133 8.26 -9.54 -22.65
C GLN A 133 9.03 -10.83 -22.45
N ASP A 134 10.35 -10.74 -22.61
CA ASP A 134 11.24 -11.84 -22.35
C ASP A 134 11.45 -12.04 -20.83
N SER A 135 11.52 -13.29 -20.39
CA SER A 135 11.70 -13.70 -18.99
C SER A 135 12.40 -15.04 -18.93
N TRP A 136 12.99 -15.40 -17.78
CA TRP A 136 13.60 -16.72 -17.66
C TRP A 136 12.56 -17.85 -17.78
N LEU A 137 11.29 -17.63 -17.40
CA LEU A 137 10.20 -18.59 -17.64
C LEU A 137 9.98 -18.80 -19.13
N LYS A 138 9.93 -17.70 -19.90
CA LYS A 138 9.77 -17.78 -21.35
C LYS A 138 10.96 -18.50 -21.98
N GLN A 139 12.19 -18.17 -21.55
CA GLN A 139 13.40 -18.86 -21.99
C GLN A 139 13.37 -20.36 -21.67
N PHE A 140 12.89 -20.75 -20.49
CA PHE A 140 12.69 -22.16 -20.15
C PHE A 140 11.63 -22.84 -21.02
N ALA A 141 10.49 -22.19 -21.25
CA ALA A 141 9.42 -22.72 -22.10
C ALA A 141 9.90 -22.94 -23.55
N ILE A 142 10.58 -21.98 -24.17
CA ILE A 142 11.07 -22.11 -25.55
C ILE A 142 12.19 -23.16 -25.68
N HIS A 143 12.93 -23.44 -24.60
CA HIS A 143 13.92 -24.52 -24.53
C HIS A 143 13.32 -25.85 -24.03
N GLY A 144 11.99 -25.98 -24.02
CA GLY A 144 11.28 -27.23 -23.77
C GLY A 144 11.26 -27.70 -22.32
N LYS A 145 11.60 -26.84 -21.35
CA LYS A 145 11.55 -27.16 -19.92
C LYS A 145 10.11 -27.26 -19.44
N LYS A 146 9.82 -28.29 -18.66
CA LYS A 146 8.51 -28.58 -18.08
C LYS A 146 8.36 -27.87 -16.75
N MET A 147 7.44 -26.92 -16.67
CA MET A 147 7.24 -26.08 -15.46
C MET A 147 5.90 -26.38 -14.79
N ARG A 148 5.91 -26.38 -13.45
CA ARG A 148 4.71 -26.50 -12.60
C ARG A 148 4.69 -25.38 -11.56
N PHE A 149 3.51 -24.87 -11.23
CA PHE A 149 3.34 -23.70 -10.38
C PHE A 149 2.21 -23.86 -9.35
N PHE A 150 2.47 -23.55 -8.08
CA PHE A 150 1.42 -23.51 -7.05
C PHE A 150 1.65 -22.30 -6.13
N GLY A 151 0.64 -21.46 -5.94
CA GLY A 151 0.78 -20.27 -5.10
C GLY A 151 -0.07 -19.08 -5.54
N ASP A 152 0.32 -17.90 -5.13
CA ASP A 152 -0.29 -16.61 -5.49
C ASP A 152 -0.70 -16.51 -6.97
N ASP A 153 -1.99 -16.27 -7.21
CA ASP A 153 -2.59 -16.18 -8.54
C ASP A 153 -2.03 -15.03 -9.43
N THR A 154 -1.28 -14.10 -8.85
CA THR A 154 -0.55 -13.04 -9.58
C THR A 154 0.33 -13.61 -10.68
N TRP A 155 0.91 -14.80 -10.48
CA TRP A 155 1.67 -15.51 -11.52
C TRP A 155 0.83 -15.85 -12.75
N LEU A 156 -0.39 -16.33 -12.54
CA LEU A 156 -1.31 -16.74 -13.61
C LEU A 156 -1.87 -15.54 -14.38
N LYS A 157 -1.90 -14.37 -13.74
CA LYS A 157 -2.23 -13.08 -14.38
C LYS A 157 -1.06 -12.52 -15.21
N LEU A 158 0.17 -12.69 -14.71
CA LEU A 158 1.38 -12.17 -15.35
C LEU A 158 1.84 -13.01 -16.54
N PHE A 159 1.78 -14.34 -16.44
CA PHE A 159 2.36 -15.26 -17.40
C PHE A 159 1.31 -16.03 -18.21
N PRO A 160 1.58 -16.32 -19.49
CA PRO A 160 0.72 -17.20 -20.27
C PRO A 160 0.59 -18.57 -19.61
N LEU A 161 -0.65 -19.07 -19.47
CA LEU A 161 -0.94 -20.34 -18.79
C LEU A 161 -0.28 -21.53 -19.49
N GLU A 162 -0.05 -21.43 -20.80
CA GLU A 162 0.66 -22.44 -21.59
C GLU A 162 2.11 -22.70 -21.14
N PHE A 163 2.69 -21.84 -20.30
CA PHE A 163 4.01 -22.08 -19.71
C PHE A 163 3.97 -23.19 -18.65
N PHE A 164 2.82 -23.43 -18.03
CA PHE A 164 2.68 -24.36 -16.92
C PHE A 164 1.92 -25.62 -17.35
N GLN A 165 2.50 -26.80 -17.08
CA GLN A 165 1.85 -28.08 -17.35
C GLN A 165 0.81 -28.45 -16.30
N GLU A 166 1.05 -28.01 -15.08
CA GLU A 166 0.18 -28.19 -13.93
C GLU A 166 0.30 -26.92 -13.09
N PHE A 167 -0.85 -26.34 -12.73
CA PHE A 167 -0.85 -25.14 -11.90
C PHE A 167 -2.12 -25.01 -11.04
N GLU A 168 -1.97 -24.36 -9.89
CA GLU A 168 -3.10 -23.91 -9.07
C GLU A 168 -2.79 -22.56 -8.41
N GLY A 169 -3.72 -21.61 -8.57
CA GLY A 169 -3.63 -20.27 -8.00
C GLY A 169 -4.34 -20.17 -6.64
N THR A 170 -3.74 -19.45 -5.70
CA THR A 170 -4.33 -19.08 -4.42
C THR A 170 -4.59 -17.57 -4.43
N ASN A 171 -5.77 -17.15 -4.00
CA ASN A 171 -6.13 -15.74 -3.95
C ASN A 171 -5.43 -15.04 -2.78
N SER A 172 -4.69 -13.99 -3.09
CA SER A 172 -3.77 -13.29 -2.18
C SER A 172 -4.44 -12.24 -1.29
N PHE A 173 -5.73 -11.98 -1.47
CA PHE A 173 -6.38 -10.84 -0.80
C PHE A 173 -7.18 -11.16 0.47
N PHE A 174 -7.31 -12.44 0.85
CA PHE A 174 -7.90 -12.83 2.14
C PHE A 174 -6.84 -12.81 3.26
N VAL A 175 -6.40 -11.61 3.65
CA VAL A 175 -5.31 -11.37 4.63
C VAL A 175 -5.57 -11.98 6.02
N SER A 176 -6.84 -12.24 6.37
CA SER A 176 -7.20 -12.86 7.65
C SER A 176 -6.79 -14.34 7.74
N ASP A 177 -6.53 -14.98 6.60
CA ASP A 177 -6.18 -16.38 6.48
C ASP A 177 -4.71 -16.54 6.09
N PHE A 178 -3.88 -16.96 7.04
CA PHE A 178 -2.46 -17.23 6.84
C PHE A 178 -2.14 -18.73 6.95
N GLU A 179 -3.14 -19.61 7.06
CA GLU A 179 -2.95 -21.06 7.17
C GLU A 179 -3.43 -21.78 5.91
N GLN A 180 -4.66 -21.51 5.46
CA GLN A 180 -5.22 -22.19 4.29
C GLN A 180 -4.50 -21.78 3.01
N VAL A 181 -4.07 -20.51 2.90
CA VAL A 181 -3.34 -20.00 1.73
C VAL A 181 -2.03 -20.78 1.51
N ASP A 182 -1.27 -21.07 2.56
CA ASP A 182 -0.04 -21.84 2.47
C ASP A 182 -0.32 -23.35 2.37
N TRP A 183 -1.42 -23.83 2.96
CA TRP A 183 -1.87 -25.21 2.80
C TRP A 183 -2.26 -25.51 1.34
N ASN A 184 -2.92 -24.58 0.65
CA ASN A 184 -3.28 -24.71 -0.77
C ASN A 184 -2.06 -24.91 -1.66
N VAL A 185 -0.89 -24.41 -1.26
CA VAL A 185 0.39 -24.68 -1.94
C VAL A 185 0.97 -26.02 -1.48
N THR A 186 1.09 -26.20 -0.15
CA THR A 186 1.80 -27.33 0.45
C THR A 186 1.13 -28.68 0.17
N ARG A 187 -0.19 -28.72 -0.04
CA ARG A 187 -0.93 -29.95 -0.31
C ARG A 187 -0.51 -30.63 -1.63
N HIS A 188 0.08 -29.89 -2.58
CA HIS A 188 0.60 -30.47 -3.82
C HIS A 188 1.98 -31.12 -3.65
N LEU A 189 2.74 -30.71 -2.63
CA LEU A 189 4.13 -31.11 -2.46
C LEU A 189 4.38 -32.64 -2.41
N PRO A 190 3.55 -33.47 -1.72
CA PRO A 190 3.71 -34.92 -1.76
C PRO A 190 3.72 -35.50 -3.19
N ASP A 191 2.79 -35.07 -4.03
CA ASP A 191 2.65 -35.57 -5.40
C ASP A 191 3.79 -35.05 -6.30
N GLN A 192 4.20 -33.79 -6.11
CA GLN A 192 5.31 -33.21 -6.87
C GLN A 192 6.66 -33.88 -6.54
N LEU A 193 6.85 -34.29 -5.27
CA LEU A 193 8.05 -35.01 -4.83
C LEU A 193 8.09 -36.47 -5.30
N THR A 194 6.95 -37.11 -5.54
CA THR A 194 6.89 -38.47 -6.12
C THR A 194 7.05 -38.45 -7.64
N THR A 195 6.56 -37.40 -8.30
CA THR A 195 6.59 -37.21 -9.76
C THR A 195 7.76 -36.33 -10.23
N GLN A 196 8.86 -36.27 -9.48
CA GLN A 196 10.01 -35.41 -9.79
C GLN A 196 10.56 -35.55 -11.21
N ARG A 197 10.40 -36.71 -11.86
CA ARG A 197 10.88 -36.94 -13.24
C ARG A 197 10.04 -36.26 -14.31
N ASP A 198 8.85 -35.79 -13.95
CA ASP A 198 7.87 -35.27 -14.89
C ASP A 198 7.97 -33.75 -15.09
N TRP A 199 8.78 -33.07 -14.26
CA TRP A 199 9.02 -31.63 -14.31
C TRP A 199 10.51 -31.28 -14.19
N ASP A 200 10.88 -30.14 -14.79
CA ASP A 200 12.22 -29.54 -14.70
C ASP A 200 12.24 -28.35 -13.74
N VAL A 201 11.10 -27.67 -13.59
CA VAL A 201 10.95 -26.48 -12.76
C VAL A 201 9.69 -26.58 -11.90
N LEU A 202 9.85 -26.42 -10.59
CA LEU A 202 8.76 -26.31 -9.63
C LEU A 202 8.80 -24.94 -8.97
N ILE A 203 7.72 -24.18 -9.07
CA ILE A 203 7.57 -22.86 -8.44
C ILE A 203 6.50 -22.94 -7.36
N LEU A 204 6.84 -22.53 -6.15
CA LEU A 204 5.95 -22.48 -4.99
C LEU A 204 5.96 -21.03 -4.45
N HIS A 205 4.79 -20.39 -4.34
CA HIS A 205 4.68 -19.02 -3.83
C HIS A 205 3.74 -18.97 -2.61
N TYR A 206 4.32 -18.75 -1.43
CA TYR A 206 3.65 -18.73 -0.12
C TYR A 206 3.32 -17.31 0.33
N LEU A 207 2.15 -17.12 0.94
CA LEU A 207 1.57 -15.81 1.29
C LEU A 207 1.45 -15.60 2.81
N GLY A 208 1.44 -16.68 3.61
CA GLY A 208 1.06 -16.61 5.01
C GLY A 208 1.96 -15.73 5.88
N LEU A 209 3.24 -15.55 5.51
CA LEU A 209 4.17 -14.68 6.23
C LEU A 209 3.81 -13.19 6.06
N ASP A 210 3.48 -12.75 4.84
CA ASP A 210 2.99 -11.39 4.57
C ASP A 210 1.64 -11.12 5.26
N HIS A 211 0.71 -12.08 5.20
CA HIS A 211 -0.59 -11.98 5.87
C HIS A 211 -0.46 -11.80 7.40
N ILE A 212 0.47 -12.53 8.03
CA ILE A 212 0.79 -12.34 9.45
C ILE A 212 1.39 -10.95 9.69
N GLY A 213 2.24 -10.48 8.78
CA GLY A 213 2.79 -9.13 8.74
C GLY A 213 1.70 -8.07 8.82
N HIS A 214 0.81 -7.99 7.84
CA HIS A 214 -0.30 -7.01 7.82
C HIS A 214 -1.18 -7.07 9.08
N LYS A 215 -1.34 -8.26 9.66
CA LYS A 215 -2.18 -8.47 10.85
C LYS A 215 -1.52 -8.02 12.16
N GLY A 216 -0.26 -8.34 12.37
CA GLY A 216 0.42 -8.26 13.67
C GLY A 216 1.82 -7.65 13.65
N GLY A 217 2.26 -7.15 12.49
CA GLY A 217 3.61 -6.65 12.25
C GLY A 217 4.66 -7.75 12.15
N ALA A 218 5.90 -7.34 11.86
CA ALA A 218 7.02 -8.25 11.68
C ALA A 218 7.38 -9.08 12.94
N ARG A 219 6.93 -8.62 14.12
CA ARG A 219 7.12 -9.27 15.43
C ARG A 219 5.85 -9.90 15.98
N SER A 220 4.89 -10.19 15.12
CA SER A 220 3.67 -10.90 15.48
C SER A 220 3.97 -12.21 16.22
N ILE A 221 3.13 -12.57 17.19
CA ILE A 221 3.23 -13.82 17.94
C ILE A 221 3.12 -15.07 17.05
N PHE A 222 2.52 -14.93 15.87
CA PHE A 222 2.36 -16.01 14.89
C PHE A 222 3.59 -16.18 13.97
N MET A 223 4.50 -15.19 13.93
CA MET A 223 5.63 -15.18 13.01
C MET A 223 6.61 -16.34 13.24
N PRO A 224 7.02 -16.70 14.48
CA PRO A 224 7.97 -17.80 14.69
C PRO A 224 7.45 -19.17 14.23
N ALA A 225 6.17 -19.46 14.51
CA ALA A 225 5.55 -20.71 14.09
C ALA A 225 5.48 -20.81 12.56
N LYS A 226 5.12 -19.71 11.88
CA LYS A 226 5.07 -19.66 10.41
C LYS A 226 6.45 -19.81 9.78
N GLN A 227 7.49 -19.18 10.33
CA GLN A 227 8.86 -19.39 9.85
C GLN A 227 9.31 -20.85 10.01
N THR A 228 8.94 -21.50 11.13
CA THR A 228 9.23 -22.92 11.36
C THR A 228 8.52 -23.83 10.35
N GLU A 229 7.28 -23.50 9.99
CA GLU A 229 6.54 -24.18 8.91
C GLU A 229 7.28 -24.08 7.57
N MET A 230 7.71 -22.87 7.18
CA MET A 230 8.46 -22.65 5.94
C MET A 230 9.81 -23.41 5.95
N ASP A 231 10.53 -23.39 7.07
CA ASP A 231 11.78 -24.16 7.25
C ASP A 231 11.55 -25.67 7.08
N SER A 232 10.42 -26.19 7.57
CA SER A 232 10.04 -27.60 7.42
C SER A 232 9.75 -28.00 5.97
N ILE A 233 9.13 -27.11 5.19
CA ILE A 233 8.86 -27.30 3.76
C ILE A 233 10.17 -27.34 2.98
N VAL A 234 11.07 -26.41 3.29
CA VAL A 234 12.43 -26.35 2.71
C VAL A 234 13.20 -27.63 3.01
N LYS A 235 13.16 -28.10 4.26
CA LYS A 235 13.78 -29.37 4.66
C LYS A 235 13.26 -30.54 3.83
N ARG A 236 11.94 -30.65 3.70
CA ARG A 236 11.30 -31.71 2.92
C ARG A 236 11.73 -31.67 1.45
N LEU A 237 11.82 -30.48 0.85
CA LEU A 237 12.34 -30.31 -0.51
C LEU A 237 13.79 -30.78 -0.62
N TYR A 238 14.68 -30.26 0.23
CA TYR A 238 16.11 -30.54 0.20
C TYR A 238 16.45 -32.03 0.36
N GLU A 239 15.77 -32.71 1.28
CA GLU A 239 15.98 -34.14 1.54
C GLU A 239 15.58 -35.02 0.35
N ASN A 240 14.59 -34.58 -0.45
CA ASN A 240 14.01 -35.39 -1.52
C ASN A 240 14.56 -35.09 -2.93
N VAL A 241 15.32 -34.02 -3.14
CA VAL A 241 15.94 -33.69 -4.44
C VAL A 241 17.35 -34.27 -4.60
N ASP A 242 17.82 -34.37 -5.84
CA ASP A 242 19.18 -34.83 -6.17
C ASP A 242 20.24 -33.71 -6.09
N GLN A 243 21.49 -34.06 -6.41
CA GLN A 243 22.63 -33.14 -6.34
C GLN A 243 22.68 -32.14 -7.52
N ASN A 244 21.94 -32.39 -8.60
CA ASN A 244 21.86 -31.52 -9.78
C ASN A 244 20.64 -30.59 -9.73
N THR A 245 19.93 -30.55 -8.60
CA THR A 245 18.82 -29.64 -8.36
C THR A 245 19.31 -28.40 -7.61
N LEU A 246 18.88 -27.22 -8.08
CA LEU A 246 19.03 -25.97 -7.36
C LEU A 246 17.71 -25.61 -6.68
N ILE A 247 17.75 -25.42 -5.36
CA ILE A 247 16.63 -24.87 -4.60
C ILE A 247 16.95 -23.40 -4.30
N CYS A 248 16.03 -22.50 -4.64
CA CYS A 248 16.12 -21.07 -4.35
C CYS A 248 14.98 -20.70 -3.41
N ILE A 249 15.30 -20.09 -2.27
CA ILE A 249 14.32 -19.48 -1.36
C ILE A 249 14.54 -17.99 -1.39
N MET A 250 13.50 -17.21 -1.64
CA MET A 250 13.62 -15.76 -1.62
C MET A 250 12.34 -15.04 -1.22
N GLY A 251 12.52 -13.84 -0.68
CA GLY A 251 11.47 -12.84 -0.65
C GLY A 251 11.38 -12.10 -1.98
N ASP A 252 10.18 -11.87 -2.45
CA ASP A 252 9.88 -10.93 -3.51
C ASP A 252 10.01 -9.46 -3.00
N HIS A 253 9.65 -9.20 -1.75
CA HIS A 253 10.01 -8.00 -0.98
C HIS A 253 10.19 -8.32 0.51
N GLY A 254 10.42 -7.29 1.32
CA GLY A 254 10.24 -7.35 2.77
C GLY A 254 9.05 -6.49 3.22
N MET A 255 8.98 -6.20 4.52
CA MET A 255 7.95 -5.36 5.14
C MET A 255 8.57 -4.48 6.24
N ASN A 256 7.93 -3.38 6.58
CA ASN A 256 8.30 -2.60 7.77
C ASN A 256 7.84 -3.30 9.06
N ASP A 257 8.23 -2.77 10.22
CA ASP A 257 7.92 -3.42 11.50
C ASP A 257 6.41 -3.48 11.81
N ALA A 258 5.62 -2.59 11.23
CA ALA A 258 4.16 -2.61 11.32
C ALA A 258 3.51 -3.61 10.35
N GLY A 259 4.30 -4.27 9.48
CA GLY A 259 3.82 -5.25 8.51
C GLY A 259 3.40 -4.68 7.16
N ASN A 260 3.61 -3.38 6.93
CA ASN A 260 3.27 -2.74 5.67
C ASN A 260 4.44 -2.81 4.67
N HIS A 261 4.15 -2.77 3.38
CA HIS A 261 5.15 -2.78 2.29
C HIS A 261 4.72 -1.95 1.08
N GLY A 262 5.63 -1.66 0.16
CA GLY A 262 5.43 -0.77 -1.00
C GLY A 262 6.26 0.51 -0.96
N GLY A 263 6.91 0.78 0.17
CA GLY A 263 7.78 1.92 0.43
C GLY A 263 9.27 1.62 0.20
N SER A 264 10.12 2.30 0.98
CA SER A 264 11.58 2.25 0.82
C SER A 264 12.34 2.10 2.14
N SER A 265 11.68 1.67 3.22
CA SER A 265 12.39 1.42 4.48
C SER A 265 13.39 0.26 4.32
N PRO A 266 14.43 0.18 5.17
CA PRO A 266 15.40 -0.91 5.12
C PRO A 266 14.75 -2.30 5.20
N GLY A 267 13.75 -2.48 6.07
CA GLY A 267 13.00 -3.73 6.20
C GLY A 267 12.16 -4.08 4.97
N GLU A 268 11.62 -3.10 4.26
CA GLU A 268 10.85 -3.33 3.02
C GLU A 268 11.73 -3.72 1.83
N THR A 269 12.93 -3.13 1.75
CA THR A 269 13.82 -3.24 0.57
C THR A 269 14.88 -4.34 0.71
N SER A 270 14.99 -4.98 1.87
CA SER A 270 16.05 -5.97 2.16
C SER A 270 15.45 -7.36 2.32
N ALA A 271 15.04 -7.95 1.19
CA ALA A 271 14.51 -9.31 1.14
C ALA A 271 15.62 -10.35 1.35
N GLY A 272 15.27 -11.49 1.92
CA GLY A 272 16.17 -12.64 2.05
C GLY A 272 16.31 -13.39 0.72
N LEU A 273 17.52 -13.89 0.42
CA LEU A 273 17.78 -14.81 -0.69
C LEU A 273 18.74 -15.91 -0.22
N VAL A 274 18.36 -17.18 -0.40
CA VAL A 274 19.21 -18.34 -0.17
C VAL A 274 19.13 -19.27 -1.37
N MET A 275 20.28 -19.65 -1.90
CA MET A 275 20.40 -20.63 -2.99
C MET A 275 21.15 -21.85 -2.46
N MET A 276 20.57 -23.03 -2.60
CA MET A 276 21.09 -24.25 -1.98
C MET A 276 21.10 -25.44 -2.94
N SER A 277 22.12 -26.27 -2.80
CA SER A 277 22.25 -27.54 -3.50
C SER A 277 23.33 -28.38 -2.81
N LYS A 278 23.15 -29.71 -2.80
CA LYS A 278 24.13 -30.68 -2.28
C LYS A 278 25.51 -30.56 -2.96
N LYS A 279 25.55 -29.94 -4.15
CA LYS A 279 26.78 -29.69 -4.92
C LYS A 279 27.58 -28.48 -4.42
N LEU A 280 26.95 -27.52 -3.73
CA LEU A 280 27.62 -26.25 -3.37
C LEU A 280 28.74 -26.42 -2.35
N ALA A 281 28.65 -27.41 -1.45
CA ALA A 281 29.69 -27.69 -0.46
C ALA A 281 31.04 -28.09 -1.08
N GLN A 282 31.06 -28.46 -2.36
CA GLN A 282 32.28 -28.78 -3.11
C GLN A 282 33.04 -27.53 -3.56
N PHE A 283 32.42 -26.34 -3.45
CA PHE A 283 32.97 -25.06 -3.87
C PHE A 283 33.21 -24.14 -2.67
N PRO A 284 34.15 -23.20 -2.77
CA PRO A 284 34.36 -22.23 -1.70
C PRO A 284 33.11 -21.37 -1.48
N ALA A 285 32.55 -21.39 -0.28
CA ALA A 285 31.43 -20.53 0.10
C ALA A 285 31.71 -19.04 -0.17
N PRO A 286 30.68 -18.19 -0.34
CA PRO A 286 30.84 -16.74 -0.51
C PRO A 286 31.70 -16.13 0.60
N LYS A 287 32.49 -15.11 0.25
CA LYS A 287 33.47 -14.52 1.18
C LYS A 287 32.83 -14.04 2.50
N ALA A 288 31.62 -13.48 2.43
CA ALA A 288 30.89 -12.99 3.60
C ALA A 288 30.39 -14.10 4.53
N GLN A 289 30.33 -15.35 4.05
CA GLN A 289 29.92 -16.54 4.82
C GLN A 289 31.10 -17.35 5.38
N ARG A 290 32.34 -17.04 4.99
CA ARG A 290 33.51 -17.77 5.49
C ARG A 290 33.80 -17.35 6.94
N ASN A 291 34.09 -18.34 7.79
CA ASN A 291 34.48 -18.16 9.19
C ASN A 291 33.43 -17.46 10.08
N ILE A 292 32.16 -17.52 9.70
CA ILE A 292 31.03 -17.10 10.53
C ILE A 292 30.07 -18.27 10.70
N SER A 293 29.30 -18.25 11.78
CA SER A 293 28.24 -19.23 12.01
C SER A 293 26.91 -18.48 12.11
N LEU A 294 25.92 -18.96 11.37
CA LEU A 294 24.56 -18.46 11.39
C LEU A 294 23.72 -19.19 12.46
N PRO A 295 22.73 -18.51 13.05
CA PRO A 295 22.32 -17.14 12.74
C PRO A 295 23.24 -16.06 13.35
N LEU A 296 23.16 -14.84 12.81
CA LEU A 296 24.00 -13.69 13.14
C LEU A 296 23.31 -12.74 14.12
N THR A 297 24.08 -11.92 14.81
CA THR A 297 23.57 -10.74 15.54
C THR A 297 24.24 -9.51 14.95
N LEU A 298 23.49 -8.69 14.21
CA LEU A 298 24.04 -7.44 13.67
C LEU A 298 24.02 -6.34 14.75
N PRO A 299 25.06 -5.50 14.81
CA PRO A 299 25.04 -4.31 15.67
C PRO A 299 24.05 -3.27 15.12
N LEU A 300 23.33 -2.60 16.03
CA LEU A 300 22.49 -1.45 15.69
C LEU A 300 23.35 -0.31 15.12
N GLN A 301 22.92 0.30 14.02
CA GLN A 301 23.57 1.46 13.40
C GLN A 301 22.62 2.65 13.50
N ASN A 302 22.96 3.67 14.30
CA ASN A 302 22.10 4.83 14.58
C ASN A 302 20.68 4.44 15.07
N ASP A 303 20.59 3.48 15.99
CA ASP A 303 19.33 2.91 16.50
C ASP A 303 18.44 2.19 15.46
N GLU A 304 18.92 1.97 14.23
CA GLU A 304 18.25 1.21 13.17
C GLU A 304 19.05 -0.06 12.80
N VAL A 305 18.34 -1.12 12.40
CA VAL A 305 18.94 -2.35 11.86
C VAL A 305 19.26 -2.10 10.38
N SER A 306 20.49 -2.37 9.94
CA SER A 306 20.88 -2.13 8.53
C SER A 306 20.24 -3.11 7.54
N TYR A 307 19.77 -4.26 8.02
CA TYR A 307 19.30 -5.42 7.25
C TYR A 307 20.31 -5.99 6.25
N ASP A 308 21.55 -5.51 6.26
CA ASP A 308 22.61 -5.94 5.34
C ASP A 308 23.33 -7.17 5.90
N TYR A 309 22.64 -8.31 5.88
CA TYR A 309 23.21 -9.60 6.25
C TYR A 309 24.02 -10.21 5.10
N LEU A 310 25.19 -10.77 5.41
CA LEU A 310 26.09 -11.42 4.44
C LEU A 310 26.47 -10.49 3.26
N THR A 311 26.35 -10.97 2.02
CA THR A 311 26.60 -10.17 0.81
C THR A 311 25.31 -9.53 0.34
N LYS A 312 25.30 -8.20 0.15
CA LYS A 312 24.20 -7.47 -0.48
C LYS A 312 24.30 -7.55 -2.02
N VAL A 313 23.21 -7.97 -2.66
CA VAL A 313 23.06 -8.03 -4.13
C VAL A 313 21.82 -7.25 -4.56
N GLN A 314 21.70 -6.86 -5.82
CA GLN A 314 20.41 -6.37 -6.33
C GLN A 314 19.50 -7.57 -6.57
N GLN A 315 18.22 -7.46 -6.25
CA GLN A 315 17.29 -8.58 -6.44
C GLN A 315 17.21 -9.05 -7.91
N VAL A 316 17.35 -8.12 -8.85
CA VAL A 316 17.40 -8.41 -10.30
C VAL A 316 18.64 -9.20 -10.73
N ASP A 317 19.71 -9.24 -9.92
CA ASP A 317 20.92 -10.04 -10.17
C ASP A 317 20.62 -11.55 -10.15
N PHE A 318 19.49 -11.96 -9.56
CA PHE A 318 18.99 -13.33 -9.61
C PHE A 318 18.79 -13.84 -11.04
N VAL A 319 18.25 -13.00 -11.92
CA VAL A 319 17.85 -13.37 -13.29
C VAL A 319 19.02 -13.81 -14.18
N PRO A 320 20.08 -13.00 -14.37
CA PRO A 320 21.20 -13.41 -15.21
C PRO A 320 22.01 -14.54 -14.56
N THR A 321 22.00 -14.64 -13.23
CA THR A 321 22.62 -15.75 -12.50
C THR A 321 21.89 -17.05 -12.80
N LEU A 322 20.56 -17.07 -12.70
CA LEU A 322 19.74 -18.23 -13.01
C LEU A 322 19.88 -18.63 -14.47
N ALA A 323 19.76 -17.67 -15.39
CA ALA A 323 19.94 -17.94 -16.83
C ALA A 323 21.30 -18.56 -17.15
N SER A 324 22.36 -18.07 -16.50
CA SER A 324 23.72 -18.60 -16.66
C SER A 324 23.87 -20.03 -16.13
N LEU A 325 23.29 -20.33 -14.96
CA LEU A 325 23.37 -21.65 -14.32
C LEU A 325 22.59 -22.73 -15.08
N PHE A 326 21.48 -22.39 -15.71
CA PHE A 326 20.65 -23.30 -16.52
C PHE A 326 20.98 -23.27 -18.00
N ASN A 327 22.02 -22.52 -18.38
CA ASN A 327 22.47 -22.31 -19.75
C ASN A 327 21.35 -21.91 -20.73
N VAL A 328 20.60 -20.86 -20.37
CA VAL A 328 19.65 -20.19 -21.26
C VAL A 328 20.06 -18.73 -21.47
N PRO A 329 19.62 -18.08 -22.56
CA PRO A 329 19.87 -16.66 -22.80
C PRO A 329 19.35 -15.76 -21.66
N ILE A 330 20.10 -14.70 -21.34
CA ILE A 330 19.68 -13.71 -20.34
C ILE A 330 18.53 -12.87 -20.93
N PRO A 331 17.38 -12.73 -20.25
CA PRO A 331 16.21 -12.03 -20.79
C PRO A 331 16.51 -10.61 -21.28
N LYS A 332 15.99 -10.23 -22.47
CA LYS A 332 16.39 -9.00 -23.18
C LYS A 332 16.48 -7.72 -22.36
N ASN A 333 15.55 -7.53 -21.43
CA ASN A 333 15.41 -6.29 -20.64
C ASN A 333 16.09 -6.37 -19.26
N ASN A 334 16.93 -7.39 -19.06
CA ASN A 334 17.67 -7.58 -17.82
C ASN A 334 18.68 -6.45 -17.58
N VAL A 335 18.62 -5.86 -16.38
CA VAL A 335 19.61 -4.93 -15.84
C VAL A 335 20.40 -5.52 -14.67
N GLY A 336 20.13 -6.78 -14.32
CA GLY A 336 20.87 -7.52 -13.31
C GLY A 336 22.27 -7.90 -13.77
N ILE A 337 23.12 -8.19 -12.79
CA ILE A 337 24.50 -8.63 -12.97
C ILE A 337 24.63 -10.06 -12.43
N ILE A 338 25.34 -10.96 -13.12
CA ILE A 338 25.61 -12.31 -12.59
C ILE A 338 26.27 -12.22 -11.21
N ILE A 339 25.76 -12.95 -10.23
CA ILE A 339 26.34 -13.02 -8.87
C ILE A 339 27.68 -13.74 -8.97
N ARG A 340 28.76 -13.01 -8.66
CA ARG A 340 30.16 -13.46 -8.81
C ARG A 340 30.46 -14.79 -8.14
N ASP A 341 29.83 -15.06 -7.00
CA ASP A 341 30.09 -16.25 -6.21
C ASP A 341 29.70 -17.56 -6.94
N PHE A 342 28.84 -17.50 -7.97
CA PHE A 342 28.44 -18.66 -8.77
C PHE A 342 29.30 -18.93 -10.00
N LEU A 343 30.18 -18.00 -10.40
CA LEU A 343 31.06 -18.20 -11.56
C LEU A 343 31.97 -19.44 -11.44
N PRO A 344 32.51 -19.82 -10.25
CA PRO A 344 33.33 -21.02 -10.12
C PRO A 344 32.62 -22.34 -10.43
N LEU A 345 31.28 -22.36 -10.49
CA LEU A 345 30.52 -23.55 -10.88
C LEU A 345 30.54 -23.79 -12.40
N LEU A 346 30.89 -22.76 -13.17
CA LEU A 346 31.00 -22.81 -14.62
C LEU A 346 32.45 -23.09 -15.03
N ASN A 347 32.64 -23.65 -16.22
CA ASN A 347 33.97 -23.67 -16.85
C ASN A 347 34.48 -22.22 -17.03
N THR A 348 35.75 -21.96 -16.75
CA THR A 348 36.39 -20.64 -16.84
C THR A 348 36.14 -19.91 -18.17
N GLU A 349 36.17 -20.62 -19.29
CA GLU A 349 35.91 -20.05 -20.62
C GLU A 349 34.44 -19.63 -20.76
N VAL A 350 33.52 -20.52 -20.41
CA VAL A 350 32.08 -20.27 -20.43
C VAL A 350 31.70 -19.13 -19.47
N ALA A 351 32.29 -19.11 -18.28
CA ALA A 351 32.09 -18.05 -17.29
C ALA A 351 32.50 -16.68 -17.86
N SER A 352 33.67 -16.61 -18.52
CA SER A 352 34.12 -15.37 -19.16
C SER A 352 33.18 -14.91 -20.27
N ILE A 353 32.65 -15.84 -21.09
CA ILE A 353 31.72 -15.51 -22.17
C ILE A 353 30.40 -14.98 -21.62
N LYS A 354 29.83 -15.65 -20.60
CA LYS A 354 28.58 -15.22 -19.97
C LYS A 354 28.69 -13.85 -19.30
N VAL A 355 29.81 -13.53 -18.66
CA VAL A 355 30.06 -12.19 -18.09
C VAL A 355 30.15 -11.12 -19.19
N LYS A 356 30.84 -11.41 -20.30
CA LYS A 356 30.91 -10.49 -21.46
C LYS A 356 29.55 -10.27 -22.11
N GLU A 357 28.74 -11.33 -22.22
CA GLU A 357 27.37 -11.27 -22.75
C GLU A 357 26.48 -10.40 -21.84
N ASN A 358 26.52 -10.61 -20.53
CA ASN A 358 25.78 -9.79 -19.58
C ASN A 358 26.15 -8.30 -19.69
N TYR A 359 27.45 -7.99 -19.82
CA TYR A 359 27.91 -6.61 -20.03
C TYR A 359 27.42 -6.03 -21.37
N HIS A 360 27.55 -6.79 -22.46
CA HIS A 360 27.11 -6.37 -23.79
C HIS A 360 25.61 -6.04 -23.81
N GLN A 361 24.80 -6.89 -23.20
CA GLN A 361 23.37 -6.67 -23.07
C GLN A 361 23.04 -5.39 -22.30
N MET A 362 23.66 -5.18 -21.14
CA MET A 362 23.41 -3.98 -20.33
C MET A 362 23.82 -2.69 -21.06
N ALA A 363 24.93 -2.70 -21.79
CA ALA A 363 25.37 -1.55 -22.59
C ALA A 363 24.38 -1.25 -23.73
N SER A 364 23.86 -2.30 -24.39
CA SER A 364 22.89 -2.16 -25.49
C SER A 364 21.58 -1.50 -25.04
N LEU A 365 21.15 -1.70 -23.78
CA LEU A 365 19.98 -1.03 -23.21
C LEU A 365 20.13 0.50 -23.12
N LEU A 366 21.37 1.01 -23.10
CA LEU A 366 21.67 2.44 -23.15
C LEU A 366 22.00 2.95 -24.57
N GLY A 367 21.91 2.09 -25.59
CA GLY A 367 22.35 2.41 -26.94
C GLY A 367 23.86 2.61 -27.06
N GLN A 368 24.64 2.08 -26.12
CA GLN A 368 26.11 2.16 -26.12
C GLN A 368 26.69 0.90 -26.77
N ASN A 369 27.79 1.07 -27.51
CA ASN A 369 28.59 -0.06 -28.01
C ASN A 369 29.46 -0.59 -26.87
N ALA A 370 29.30 -1.86 -26.52
CA ALA A 370 30.12 -2.51 -25.51
C ALA A 370 31.52 -2.83 -26.05
N ASP A 371 32.57 -2.43 -25.33
CA ASP A 371 33.92 -2.91 -25.61
C ASP A 371 34.11 -4.30 -24.99
N ILE A 372 33.94 -5.34 -25.81
CA ILE A 372 34.05 -6.75 -25.40
C ILE A 372 35.52 -7.24 -25.34
N ASN A 373 36.49 -6.39 -25.68
CA ASN A 373 37.92 -6.72 -25.63
C ASN A 373 38.53 -6.57 -24.23
N VAL A 374 37.76 -6.14 -23.23
CA VAL A 374 38.20 -6.09 -21.84
C VAL A 374 38.44 -7.52 -21.34
N GLU A 375 39.71 -7.88 -21.14
CA GLU A 375 40.13 -9.23 -20.70
C GLU A 375 39.89 -9.46 -19.20
N GLN A 376 39.95 -8.40 -18.37
CA GLN A 376 39.77 -8.52 -16.93
C GLN A 376 38.29 -8.54 -16.52
N MET A 377 37.82 -9.68 -15.99
CA MET A 377 36.45 -9.81 -15.44
C MET A 377 36.13 -8.76 -14.37
N ASP A 378 37.09 -8.42 -13.50
CA ASP A 378 36.85 -7.42 -12.44
C ASP A 378 36.49 -6.04 -13.01
N GLN A 379 37.09 -5.65 -14.13
CA GLN A 379 36.78 -4.40 -14.82
C GLN A 379 35.37 -4.44 -15.41
N LEU A 380 34.98 -5.55 -16.05
CA LEU A 380 33.62 -5.73 -16.58
C LEU A 380 32.55 -5.59 -15.50
N PHE A 381 32.74 -6.19 -14.34
CA PHE A 381 31.82 -6.03 -13.22
C PHE A 381 31.75 -4.60 -12.68
N MET A 382 32.87 -3.86 -12.64
CA MET A 382 32.84 -2.44 -12.26
C MET A 382 32.04 -1.61 -13.28
N LEU A 383 32.25 -1.87 -14.58
CA LEU A 383 31.49 -1.23 -15.66
C LEU A 383 29.99 -1.56 -15.58
N MET A 384 29.64 -2.84 -15.39
CA MET A 384 28.25 -3.28 -15.21
C MET A 384 27.59 -2.64 -13.99
N LYS A 385 28.29 -2.51 -12.84
CA LYS A 385 27.75 -1.82 -11.66
C LYS A 385 27.44 -0.34 -11.96
N ASN A 386 28.30 0.33 -12.74
CA ASN A 386 28.03 1.70 -13.18
C ASN A 386 26.81 1.77 -14.11
N LEU A 387 26.72 0.85 -15.08
CA LEU A 387 25.58 0.75 -15.99
C LEU A 387 24.27 0.47 -15.24
N GLN A 388 24.28 -0.48 -14.31
CA GLN A 388 23.12 -0.81 -13.46
C GLN A 388 22.64 0.41 -12.70
N ASN A 389 23.55 1.16 -12.06
CA ASN A 389 23.20 2.39 -11.34
C ASN A 389 22.55 3.45 -12.25
N VAL A 390 22.99 3.58 -13.50
CA VAL A 390 22.39 4.50 -14.47
C VAL A 390 21.02 4.01 -14.94
N LEU A 391 20.90 2.74 -15.30
CA LEU A 391 19.65 2.12 -15.78
C LEU A 391 18.55 2.13 -14.71
N THR A 392 18.91 1.87 -13.45
CA THR A 392 17.98 1.93 -12.32
C THR A 392 17.52 3.35 -12.00
N LYS A 393 18.38 4.36 -12.19
CA LYS A 393 18.01 5.78 -12.01
C LYS A 393 17.27 6.40 -13.20
N SER A 394 17.53 5.90 -14.42
CA SER A 394 16.98 6.44 -15.67
C SER A 394 15.69 5.74 -16.12
N ALA A 395 15.12 4.89 -15.26
CA ALA A 395 13.99 4.01 -15.58
C ALA A 395 12.70 4.74 -16.04
N THR A 396 12.60 6.06 -15.86
CA THR A 396 11.45 6.88 -16.29
C THR A 396 11.74 7.75 -17.50
N ASN A 397 11.17 7.36 -18.64
CA ASN A 397 11.12 8.22 -19.83
C ASN A 397 9.93 9.19 -19.75
N TYR A 398 10.03 10.20 -18.86
CA TYR A 398 8.97 11.20 -18.65
C TYR A 398 8.56 11.89 -19.95
N LYS A 399 7.25 12.05 -20.19
CA LYS A 399 6.73 12.76 -21.38
C LYS A 399 6.72 14.28 -21.12
N TYR A 400 7.90 14.90 -21.21
CA TYR A 400 8.11 16.32 -20.87
C TYR A 400 7.12 17.33 -21.49
N PRO A 401 6.71 17.22 -22.77
CA PRO A 401 5.72 18.15 -23.33
C PRO A 401 4.36 18.06 -22.64
N ILE A 402 3.95 16.85 -22.24
CA ILE A 402 2.68 16.61 -21.54
C ILE A 402 2.75 17.15 -20.11
N LEU A 403 3.89 16.96 -19.43
CA LEU A 403 4.14 17.55 -18.12
C LEU A 403 4.03 19.07 -18.16
N ALA A 404 4.70 19.72 -19.12
CA ALA A 404 4.67 21.16 -19.28
C ALA A 404 3.25 21.67 -19.59
N LEU A 405 2.47 20.95 -20.41
CA LEU A 405 1.09 21.28 -20.70
C LEU A 405 0.20 21.22 -19.44
N GLY A 406 0.24 20.10 -18.70
CA GLY A 406 -0.55 19.93 -17.48
C GLY A 406 -0.20 20.98 -16.42
N PHE A 407 1.10 21.23 -16.23
CA PHE A 407 1.57 22.26 -15.30
C PHE A 407 1.13 23.67 -15.73
N GLY A 408 1.27 24.02 -17.00
CA GLY A 408 0.86 25.32 -17.54
C GLY A 408 -0.63 25.59 -17.38
N ILE A 409 -1.49 24.60 -17.64
CA ILE A 409 -2.94 24.71 -17.42
C ILE A 409 -3.23 24.95 -15.93
N LEU A 410 -2.56 24.24 -15.02
CA LEU A 410 -2.77 24.42 -13.58
C LEU A 410 -2.33 25.81 -13.08
N VAL A 411 -1.23 26.35 -13.61
CA VAL A 411 -0.77 27.72 -13.28
C VAL A 411 -1.81 28.76 -13.70
N ILE A 412 -2.38 28.63 -14.90
CA ILE A 412 -3.45 29.52 -15.38
C ILE A 412 -4.69 29.37 -14.50
N ALA A 413 -5.12 28.14 -14.23
CA ALA A 413 -6.27 27.87 -13.36
C ALA A 413 -6.07 28.47 -11.96
N THR A 414 -4.85 28.41 -11.42
CA THR A 414 -4.49 28.98 -10.12
C THR A 414 -4.59 30.50 -10.12
N ALA A 415 -4.08 31.17 -11.16
CA ALA A 415 -4.20 32.62 -11.30
C ALA A 415 -5.68 33.07 -11.37
N VAL A 416 -6.50 32.36 -12.15
CA VAL A 416 -7.93 32.66 -12.26
C VAL A 416 -8.67 32.37 -10.95
N SER A 417 -8.36 31.26 -10.28
CA SER A 417 -8.92 30.91 -8.96
C SER A 417 -8.58 31.94 -7.89
N LEU A 418 -7.34 32.45 -7.86
CA LEU A 418 -6.94 33.53 -6.95
C LEU A 418 -7.67 34.84 -7.25
N CYS A 419 -7.79 35.23 -8.52
CA CYS A 419 -8.58 36.40 -8.91
C CYS A 419 -10.05 36.25 -8.51
N PHE A 420 -10.63 35.07 -8.73
CA PHE A 420 -11.99 34.77 -8.31
C PHE A 420 -12.15 34.79 -6.78
N ALA A 421 -11.16 34.31 -6.03
CA ALA A 421 -11.17 34.34 -4.56
C ALA A 421 -11.03 35.77 -4.01
N THR A 422 -10.15 36.60 -4.56
CA THR A 422 -10.00 38.01 -4.12
C THR A 422 -11.30 38.80 -4.27
N THR A 423 -12.02 38.61 -5.37
CA THR A 423 -13.30 39.29 -5.62
C THR A 423 -14.44 38.77 -4.74
N THR A 424 -14.46 37.48 -4.41
CA THR A 424 -15.55 36.85 -3.65
C THR A 424 -15.32 36.90 -2.14
N MET A 425 -14.11 36.60 -1.68
CA MET A 425 -13.70 36.64 -0.27
C MET A 425 -13.32 38.05 0.20
N ARG A 426 -13.20 39.02 -0.73
CA ARG A 426 -12.95 40.45 -0.46
C ARG A 426 -11.73 40.72 0.44
N LEU A 427 -10.65 39.96 0.23
CA LEU A 427 -9.42 40.05 1.05
C LEU A 427 -9.69 39.98 2.56
N SER A 428 -10.69 39.17 2.97
CA SER A 428 -11.01 38.96 4.37
C SER A 428 -9.96 38.10 5.09
N PRO A 429 -9.91 38.09 6.44
CA PRO A 429 -9.00 37.22 7.19
C PRO A 429 -8.95 35.74 6.73
N PRO A 430 -10.07 35.05 6.41
CA PRO A 430 -10.00 33.67 5.92
C PRO A 430 -9.32 33.55 4.55
N PHE A 431 -9.33 34.58 3.70
CA PHE A 431 -8.56 34.58 2.44
C PHE A 431 -7.06 34.54 2.72
N PHE A 432 -6.56 35.42 3.59
CA PHE A 432 -5.14 35.46 3.93
C PHE A 432 -4.69 34.19 4.64
N LEU A 433 -5.51 33.65 5.55
CA LEU A 433 -5.18 32.41 6.25
C LEU A 433 -5.15 31.20 5.30
N THR A 434 -6.09 31.14 4.34
CA THR A 434 -6.08 30.11 3.29
C THR A 434 -4.81 30.23 2.46
N LEU A 435 -4.48 31.43 1.96
CA LEU A 435 -3.28 31.64 1.14
C LEU A 435 -1.99 31.33 1.90
N LEU A 436 -1.87 31.76 3.15
CA LEU A 436 -0.71 31.50 4.01
C LEU A 436 -0.51 29.99 4.20
N MET A 437 -1.58 29.27 4.55
CA MET A 437 -1.55 27.83 4.71
C MET A 437 -1.17 27.12 3.40
N SER A 438 -1.78 27.52 2.27
CA SER A 438 -1.46 26.96 0.96
C SER A 438 -0.02 27.20 0.54
N LEU A 439 0.54 28.36 0.83
CA LEU A 439 1.95 28.67 0.55
C LEU A 439 2.88 27.87 1.45
N LEU A 440 2.55 27.74 2.75
CA LEU A 440 3.35 26.95 3.70
C LEU A 440 3.40 25.48 3.29
N LEU A 441 2.25 24.87 2.98
CA LEU A 441 2.16 23.49 2.50
C LEU A 441 2.73 23.33 1.08
N GLY A 442 2.58 24.33 0.22
CA GLY A 442 3.18 24.32 -1.11
C GLY A 442 4.70 24.30 -1.03
N LEU A 443 5.31 25.24 -0.30
CA LEU A 443 6.75 25.33 -0.12
C LEU A 443 7.33 24.09 0.57
N SER A 444 6.60 23.49 1.51
CA SER A 444 7.07 22.28 2.20
C SER A 444 7.24 21.09 1.25
N THR A 445 6.51 21.04 0.12
CA THR A 445 6.69 19.97 -0.89
C THR A 445 8.08 19.93 -1.50
N PHE A 446 8.89 20.99 -1.37
CA PHE A 446 10.27 20.99 -1.89
C PHE A 446 11.27 20.26 -0.99
N GLY A 447 10.87 19.77 0.19
CA GLY A 447 11.71 18.92 1.03
C GLY A 447 11.09 17.55 1.22
N SER A 448 11.80 16.48 0.82
CA SER A 448 11.28 15.10 0.97
C SER A 448 10.90 14.78 2.42
N SER A 449 11.72 15.21 3.39
CA SER A 449 11.43 15.04 4.82
C SER A 449 10.16 15.75 5.28
N PHE A 450 9.81 16.90 4.68
CA PHE A 450 8.56 17.59 5.02
C PHE A 450 7.34 16.91 4.40
N VAL A 451 7.50 16.24 3.26
CA VAL A 451 6.44 15.43 2.65
C VAL A 451 6.19 14.17 3.48
N GLU A 452 7.24 13.49 3.93
CA GLU A 452 7.14 12.32 4.83
C GLU A 452 6.47 12.69 6.17
N GLU A 453 6.84 13.85 6.73
CA GLU A 453 6.39 14.34 8.04
C GLU A 453 5.28 15.40 7.97
N GLU A 454 4.50 15.43 6.87
CA GLU A 454 3.45 16.43 6.64
C GLU A 454 2.39 16.47 7.76
N HIS A 455 2.16 15.33 8.40
CA HIS A 455 1.26 15.22 9.54
C HIS A 455 1.64 16.16 10.70
N GLN A 456 2.93 16.47 10.87
CA GLN A 456 3.40 17.44 11.87
C GLN A 456 2.94 18.84 11.50
N ILE A 457 3.02 19.20 10.21
CA ILE A 457 2.60 20.51 9.71
C ILE A 457 1.11 20.73 10.01
N TRP A 458 0.26 19.73 9.74
CA TRP A 458 -1.17 19.82 10.04
C TRP A 458 -1.47 19.93 11.52
N TRP A 459 -0.72 19.22 12.37
CA TRP A 459 -0.83 19.35 13.82
C TRP A 459 -0.45 20.76 14.31
N TRP A 460 0.64 21.35 13.79
CA TRP A 460 1.04 22.72 14.11
C TRP A 460 0.01 23.74 13.61
N VAL A 461 -0.55 23.54 12.42
CA VAL A 461 -1.59 24.40 11.84
C VAL A 461 -2.85 24.40 12.71
N VAL A 462 -3.40 23.23 13.05
CA VAL A 462 -4.64 23.17 13.87
C VAL A 462 -4.42 23.75 15.27
N THR A 463 -3.28 23.44 15.90
CA THR A 463 -2.95 23.95 17.23
C THR A 463 -2.72 25.46 17.20
N GLY A 464 -1.98 25.95 16.21
CA GLY A 464 -1.71 27.37 16.01
C GLY A 464 -2.99 28.18 15.78
N VAL A 465 -3.90 27.71 14.91
CA VAL A 465 -5.18 28.37 14.65
C VAL A 465 -6.06 28.41 15.91
N LEU A 466 -6.13 27.32 16.68
CA LEU A 466 -6.90 27.30 17.93
C LEU A 466 -6.32 28.23 19.00
N LEU A 467 -4.99 28.29 19.14
CA LEU A 467 -4.34 29.21 20.08
C LEU A 467 -4.53 30.66 19.67
N LEU A 468 -4.37 30.99 18.38
CA LEU A 468 -4.64 32.33 17.86
C LEU A 468 -6.10 32.75 18.07
N SER A 469 -7.04 31.83 17.81
CA SER A 469 -8.47 32.05 18.09
C SER A 469 -8.72 32.29 19.57
N GLN A 470 -8.07 31.53 20.47
CA GLN A 470 -8.19 31.72 21.91
C GLN A 470 -7.61 33.07 22.39
N PHE A 471 -6.48 33.50 21.83
CA PHE A 471 -5.91 34.81 22.15
C PHE A 471 -6.82 35.97 21.74
N TYR A 472 -7.52 35.81 20.62
CA TYR A 472 -8.50 36.79 20.12
C TYR A 472 -9.82 36.73 20.93
N LEU A 473 -10.33 35.53 21.21
CA LEU A 473 -11.61 35.28 21.88
C LEU A 473 -11.42 34.91 23.36
N ARG A 474 -10.93 35.87 24.16
CA ARG A 474 -10.58 35.63 25.58
C ARG A 474 -11.72 35.08 26.44
N THR A 475 -12.97 35.41 26.10
CA THR A 475 -14.17 34.99 26.86
C THR A 475 -14.54 33.51 26.70
N SER A 476 -13.99 32.84 25.68
CA SER A 476 -14.40 31.48 25.29
C SER A 476 -13.33 30.42 25.62
N PHE A 477 -12.56 30.66 26.69
CA PHE A 477 -11.46 29.80 27.13
C PHE A 477 -11.86 28.34 27.32
N ARG A 478 -13.03 28.07 27.93
CA ARG A 478 -13.50 26.70 28.19
C ARG A 478 -13.69 25.91 26.88
N THR A 479 -14.32 26.51 25.88
CA THR A 479 -14.58 25.86 24.60
C THR A 479 -13.29 25.62 23.81
N HIS A 480 -12.35 26.58 23.82
CA HIS A 480 -11.03 26.38 23.20
C HIS A 480 -10.19 25.33 23.95
N PHE A 481 -10.26 25.27 25.28
CA PHE A 481 -9.59 24.22 26.07
C PHE A 481 -10.09 22.83 25.69
N ILE A 482 -11.41 22.66 25.54
CA ILE A 482 -12.01 21.41 25.05
C ILE A 482 -11.45 21.08 23.65
N CYS A 483 -11.42 22.05 22.73
CA CYS A 483 -10.87 21.83 21.39
C CYS A 483 -9.40 21.38 21.42
N LEU A 484 -8.55 22.06 22.22
CA LEU A 484 -7.14 21.72 22.36
C LEU A 484 -6.93 20.35 23.00
N ALA A 485 -7.74 19.99 24.00
CA ALA A 485 -7.71 18.66 24.62
C ALA A 485 -8.08 17.56 23.60
N CYS A 486 -9.14 17.76 22.82
CA CYS A 486 -9.53 16.84 21.75
C CYS A 486 -8.42 16.71 20.70
N VAL A 487 -7.86 17.81 20.20
CA VAL A 487 -6.75 17.79 19.22
C VAL A 487 -5.53 17.05 19.80
N ARG A 488 -5.21 17.23 21.08
CA ARG A 488 -4.10 16.52 21.73
C ARG A 488 -4.35 15.02 21.83
N LEU A 489 -5.57 14.61 22.15
CA LEU A 489 -5.98 13.20 22.20
C LEU A 489 -5.95 12.56 20.82
N ILE A 490 -6.48 13.24 19.79
CA ILE A 490 -6.43 12.78 18.40
C ILE A 490 -4.97 12.59 17.97
N ARG A 491 -4.07 13.53 18.28
CA ARG A 491 -2.64 13.43 17.96
C ARG A 491 -1.95 12.21 18.58
N ALA A 492 -2.42 11.72 19.73
CA ALA A 492 -1.85 10.58 20.43
C ALA A 492 -2.44 9.23 19.97
N TRP A 493 -3.40 9.24 19.04
CA TRP A 493 -4.22 8.05 18.77
C TRP A 493 -3.47 6.96 18.03
N ASN A 494 -2.89 7.31 16.88
CA ASN A 494 -2.12 6.41 16.02
C ASN A 494 -0.72 6.94 15.79
N ASN A 495 0.16 6.05 15.37
CA ASN A 495 1.40 6.43 14.72
C ASN A 495 1.08 7.12 13.38
N SER A 496 1.73 8.25 13.12
CA SER A 496 1.61 9.00 11.87
C SER A 496 3.00 9.39 11.40
N GLY A 497 3.18 9.41 10.08
CA GLY A 497 4.50 9.58 9.46
C GLY A 497 5.19 8.27 9.14
N GLN A 498 6.40 8.37 8.62
CA GLN A 498 7.18 7.22 8.13
C GLN A 498 8.45 6.97 8.95
N LYS A 499 8.97 7.98 9.66
CA LYS A 499 10.29 7.90 10.31
C LYS A 499 10.26 7.35 11.73
N ASN A 500 9.26 7.76 12.51
CA ASN A 500 9.23 7.47 13.94
C ASN A 500 7.95 6.70 14.28
N THR A 501 8.12 5.53 14.89
CA THR A 501 7.05 4.78 15.53
C THR A 501 7.15 4.98 17.05
N TYR A 502 6.06 5.44 17.64
CA TYR A 502 5.94 5.60 19.08
C TYR A 502 5.34 4.33 19.68
N ASN A 503 5.96 3.85 20.75
CA ASN A 503 5.42 2.78 21.57
C ASN A 503 4.33 3.36 22.50
N ASN A 504 3.21 2.65 22.65
CA ASN A 504 2.06 3.00 23.50
C ASN A 504 1.19 4.14 22.96
N THR A 505 0.84 4.10 21.67
CA THR A 505 -0.25 4.94 21.16
C THR A 505 -1.59 4.54 21.82
N VAL A 506 -2.62 5.41 21.75
CA VAL A 506 -3.94 5.02 22.28
C VAL A 506 -4.46 3.77 21.58
N PHE A 507 -4.19 3.64 20.27
CA PHE A 507 -4.48 2.42 19.51
C PHE A 507 -3.87 1.17 20.15
N ASP A 508 -2.57 1.20 20.47
CA ASP A 508 -1.87 0.08 21.10
C ASP A 508 -2.41 -0.24 22.50
N ILE A 509 -2.69 0.82 23.28
CA ILE A 509 -3.27 0.69 24.63
C ILE A 509 -4.64 0.03 24.58
N LEU A 510 -5.48 0.39 23.59
CA LEU A 510 -6.80 -0.23 23.40
C LEU A 510 -6.68 -1.70 22.97
N LYS A 511 -5.79 -2.02 22.02
CA LYS A 511 -5.52 -3.40 21.63
C LYS A 511 -5.03 -4.25 22.81
N ALA A 512 -4.20 -3.68 23.68
CA ALA A 512 -3.73 -4.34 24.90
C ALA A 512 -4.83 -4.52 25.98
N ASN A 513 -5.93 -3.75 25.90
CA ASN A 513 -7.03 -3.77 26.86
C ASN A 513 -8.40 -4.00 26.17
N PRO A 514 -8.70 -5.24 25.71
CA PRO A 514 -9.86 -5.51 24.87
C PRO A 514 -11.20 -5.14 25.51
N GLN A 515 -11.35 -5.30 26.83
CA GLN A 515 -12.58 -4.90 27.52
C GLN A 515 -12.86 -3.41 27.33
N LEU A 516 -11.87 -2.56 27.61
CA LEU A 516 -11.99 -1.11 27.48
C LEU A 516 -12.26 -0.71 26.02
N GLN A 517 -11.55 -1.31 25.07
CA GLN A 517 -11.78 -1.09 23.64
C GLN A 517 -13.23 -1.37 23.26
N TRP A 518 -13.78 -2.53 23.63
CA TRP A 518 -15.13 -2.92 23.25
C TRP A 518 -16.22 -2.08 23.93
N TYR A 519 -16.01 -1.68 25.20
CA TYR A 519 -16.92 -0.73 25.85
C TYR A 519 -16.95 0.62 25.12
N LEU A 520 -15.79 1.16 24.75
CA LEU A 520 -15.69 2.41 24.00
C LEU A 520 -16.26 2.28 22.58
N ASN A 521 -16.06 1.15 21.91
CA ASN A 521 -16.61 0.90 20.58
C ASN A 521 -18.14 0.89 20.60
N VAL A 522 -18.75 0.14 21.52
CA VAL A 522 -20.21 0.09 21.66
C VAL A 522 -20.75 1.48 22.03
N LEU A 523 -20.15 2.15 23.02
CA LEU A 523 -20.55 3.51 23.39
C LEU A 523 -20.50 4.47 22.19
N THR A 524 -19.41 4.43 21.43
CA THR A 524 -19.21 5.33 20.29
C THR A 524 -20.19 5.06 19.16
N ILE A 525 -20.38 3.78 18.78
CA ILE A 525 -21.31 3.40 17.72
C ILE A 525 -22.72 3.87 18.05
N PHE A 526 -23.20 3.68 19.29
CA PHE A 526 -24.53 4.13 19.68
C PHE A 526 -24.63 5.66 19.85
N VAL A 527 -23.66 6.33 20.48
CA VAL A 527 -23.71 7.79 20.67
C VAL A 527 -23.67 8.53 19.33
N VAL A 528 -22.73 8.17 18.45
CA VAL A 528 -22.57 8.80 17.13
C VAL A 528 -23.71 8.38 16.20
N GLY A 529 -24.07 7.08 16.19
CA GLY A 529 -25.13 6.55 15.34
C GLY A 529 -26.51 7.10 15.67
N MET A 530 -26.81 7.37 16.94
CA MET A 530 -28.11 7.87 17.39
C MET A 530 -28.22 9.40 17.41
N ARG A 531 -27.17 10.11 16.98
CA ARG A 531 -27.14 11.59 16.97
C ARG A 531 -28.32 12.17 16.19
N GLY A 532 -29.03 13.11 16.81
CA GLY A 532 -30.14 13.83 16.16
C GLY A 532 -31.35 12.96 15.82
N THR A 533 -31.49 11.80 16.46
CA THR A 533 -32.66 10.90 16.30
C THR A 533 -33.65 11.01 17.47
N LEU A 534 -33.23 11.59 18.61
CA LEU A 534 -34.09 11.82 19.75
C LEU A 534 -35.24 12.75 19.37
N GLY A 535 -36.47 12.23 19.42
CA GLY A 535 -37.69 12.94 18.99
C GLY A 535 -38.23 12.53 17.61
N ASP A 536 -37.56 11.65 16.87
CA ASP A 536 -38.04 11.03 15.64
C ASP A 536 -37.97 9.50 15.72
N THR A 537 -39.13 8.86 15.86
CA THR A 537 -39.25 7.41 16.05
C THR A 537 -38.71 6.62 14.86
N LEU A 538 -38.94 7.09 13.62
CA LEU A 538 -38.46 6.40 12.43
C LEU A 538 -36.93 6.42 12.36
N SER A 539 -36.33 7.60 12.56
CA SER A 539 -34.88 7.73 12.56
C SER A 539 -34.22 7.03 13.74
N PHE A 540 -34.87 6.99 14.91
CA PHE A 540 -34.40 6.24 16.06
C PHE A 540 -34.32 4.74 15.75
N ILE A 541 -35.41 4.14 15.25
CA ILE A 541 -35.46 2.70 14.94
C ILE A 541 -34.39 2.34 13.91
N ILE A 542 -34.33 3.07 12.78
CA ILE A 542 -33.34 2.83 11.73
C ILE A 542 -31.92 2.86 12.29
N SER A 543 -31.60 3.90 13.07
CA SER A 543 -30.23 4.12 13.54
C SER A 543 -29.83 3.15 14.65
N PHE A 544 -30.78 2.74 15.49
CA PHE A 544 -30.57 1.73 16.53
C PHE A 544 -30.29 0.36 15.91
N SER A 545 -31.10 -0.04 14.91
CA SER A 545 -30.89 -1.30 14.18
C SER A 545 -29.56 -1.33 13.43
N LEU A 546 -29.20 -0.25 12.71
CA LEU A 546 -27.90 -0.16 12.04
C LEU A 546 -26.73 -0.19 13.03
N SER A 547 -26.86 0.47 14.19
CA SER A 547 -25.84 0.43 15.25
C SER A 547 -25.64 -0.99 15.79
N GLY A 548 -26.73 -1.74 16.02
CA GLY A 548 -26.67 -3.14 16.46
C GLY A 548 -26.02 -4.06 15.43
N LEU A 549 -26.35 -3.89 14.14
CA LEU A 549 -25.71 -4.64 13.05
C LEU A 549 -24.21 -4.31 12.94
N CYS A 550 -23.83 -3.04 13.06
CA CYS A 550 -22.43 -2.62 13.04
C CYS A 550 -21.61 -3.24 14.17
N VAL A 551 -22.14 -3.24 15.41
CA VAL A 551 -21.49 -3.89 16.56
C VAL A 551 -21.36 -5.39 16.31
N SER A 552 -22.42 -6.04 15.85
CA SER A 552 -22.43 -7.49 15.61
C SER A 552 -21.39 -7.88 14.56
N TYR A 553 -21.32 -7.15 13.44
CA TYR A 553 -20.31 -7.37 12.43
C TYR A 553 -18.88 -7.20 12.95
N LYS A 554 -18.61 -6.10 13.66
CA LYS A 554 -17.26 -5.83 14.19
C LYS A 554 -16.84 -6.90 15.20
N VAL A 555 -17.76 -7.37 16.05
CA VAL A 555 -17.49 -8.48 16.97
C VAL A 555 -17.20 -9.76 16.22
N SER A 556 -18.02 -10.12 15.22
CA SER A 556 -17.80 -11.33 14.43
C SER A 556 -16.46 -11.29 13.71
N TRP A 557 -16.09 -10.15 13.12
CA TRP A 557 -14.79 -9.93 12.49
C TRP A 557 -13.64 -10.15 13.46
N ALA A 558 -13.74 -9.59 14.67
CA ALA A 558 -12.72 -9.75 15.71
C ALA A 558 -12.59 -11.21 16.17
N VAL A 559 -13.71 -11.92 16.34
CA VAL A 559 -13.70 -13.35 16.72
C VAL A 559 -13.04 -14.22 15.66
N VAL A 560 -13.38 -14.02 14.38
CA VAL A 560 -12.76 -14.73 13.25
C VAL A 560 -11.26 -14.46 13.18
N ASN A 561 -10.84 -13.24 13.51
CA ASN A 561 -9.43 -12.86 13.54
C ASN A 561 -8.69 -13.26 14.84
N HIS A 562 -9.31 -14.06 15.71
CA HIS A 562 -8.75 -14.49 17.01
C HIS A 562 -8.42 -13.33 17.96
N GLU A 563 -9.12 -12.20 17.83
CA GLU A 563 -9.04 -11.11 18.78
C GLU A 563 -9.89 -11.40 20.02
N ASN A 564 -9.48 -10.85 21.16
CA ASN A 564 -10.22 -10.98 22.41
C ASN A 564 -11.47 -10.10 22.40
N VAL A 565 -12.63 -10.69 22.68
CA VAL A 565 -13.92 -9.99 22.80
C VAL A 565 -14.60 -10.39 24.11
N PRO A 566 -15.25 -9.47 24.84
CA PRO A 566 -16.06 -9.81 26.00
C PRO A 566 -17.13 -10.88 25.69
N GLY A 567 -17.28 -11.87 26.56
CA GLY A 567 -18.17 -13.02 26.32
C GLY A 567 -19.64 -12.63 26.06
N TRP A 568 -20.15 -11.61 26.74
CA TRP A 568 -21.51 -11.11 26.54
C TRP A 568 -21.74 -10.52 25.15
N LEU A 569 -20.73 -9.85 24.58
CA LEU A 569 -20.78 -9.33 23.20
C LEU A 569 -20.71 -10.46 22.19
N LYS A 570 -19.85 -11.46 22.46
CA LYS A 570 -19.73 -12.65 21.62
C LYS A 570 -21.06 -13.41 21.54
N GLU A 571 -21.78 -13.57 22.65
CA GLU A 571 -23.09 -14.22 22.68
C GLU A 571 -24.15 -13.42 21.90
N LEU A 572 -24.16 -12.09 22.05
CA LEU A 572 -25.07 -11.22 21.31
C LEU A 572 -24.82 -11.31 19.79
N ALA A 573 -23.55 -11.23 19.37
CA ALA A 573 -23.17 -11.35 17.97
C ALA A 573 -23.48 -12.75 17.42
N PHE A 574 -23.25 -13.82 18.20
CA PHE A 574 -23.57 -15.19 17.81
C PHE A 574 -25.05 -15.35 17.44
N LYS A 575 -25.97 -14.82 18.27
CA LYS A 575 -27.41 -14.86 18.00
C LYS A 575 -27.78 -14.15 16.69
N ASN A 576 -27.10 -13.05 16.37
CA ASN A 576 -27.31 -12.33 15.12
C ASN A 576 -26.70 -13.07 13.92
N CYS A 577 -25.55 -13.74 14.08
CA CYS A 577 -24.92 -14.51 13.02
C CYS A 577 -25.76 -15.70 12.56
N LEU A 578 -26.52 -16.35 13.47
CA LEU A 578 -27.43 -17.45 13.13
C LEU A 578 -28.54 -17.05 12.14
N PHE A 579 -28.81 -15.76 11.94
CA PHE A 579 -29.72 -15.29 10.89
C PHE A 579 -29.12 -15.41 9.49
N PHE A 580 -27.79 -15.42 9.38
CA PHE A 580 -27.06 -15.35 8.10
C PHE A 580 -26.39 -16.67 7.68
N THR A 581 -26.35 -17.68 8.56
CA THR A 581 -25.79 -19.00 8.24
C THR A 581 -26.60 -20.11 8.89
N SER A 582 -26.62 -21.27 8.24
CA SER A 582 -27.17 -22.54 8.74
C SER A 582 -26.10 -23.50 9.28
N SER A 583 -24.83 -23.08 9.28
CA SER A 583 -23.70 -23.88 9.75
C SER A 583 -23.60 -23.86 11.27
N ASP A 584 -23.33 -25.01 11.89
CA ASP A 584 -23.16 -25.14 13.34
C ASP A 584 -21.69 -25.02 13.78
N THR A 585 -20.73 -25.17 12.86
CA THR A 585 -19.30 -25.30 13.18
C THR A 585 -18.49 -24.02 12.98
N ASN A 586 -18.81 -23.22 11.94
CA ASN A 586 -18.12 -21.96 11.65
C ASN A 586 -19.09 -20.78 11.50
N VAL A 587 -19.94 -20.59 12.52
CA VAL A 587 -21.01 -19.58 12.52
C VAL A 587 -20.50 -18.17 12.21
N PHE A 588 -19.40 -17.75 12.85
CA PHE A 588 -18.89 -16.38 12.69
C PHE A 588 -18.27 -16.16 11.31
N GLY A 589 -17.44 -17.09 10.81
CA GLY A 589 -16.75 -16.95 9.53
C GLY A 589 -17.71 -16.87 8.36
N GLU A 590 -18.65 -17.82 8.28
CA GLU A 590 -19.64 -17.87 7.19
C GLU A 590 -20.62 -16.69 7.21
N ALA A 591 -20.92 -16.13 8.39
CA ALA A 591 -21.84 -15.01 8.52
C ALA A 591 -21.23 -13.65 8.11
N LEU A 592 -19.90 -13.50 7.99
CA LEU A 592 -19.25 -12.21 7.76
C LEU A 592 -19.70 -11.55 6.45
N VAL A 593 -19.53 -12.23 5.33
CA VAL A 593 -19.85 -11.71 3.99
C VAL A 593 -21.35 -11.36 3.87
N PRO A 594 -22.31 -12.27 4.15
CA PRO A 594 -23.73 -11.93 4.03
C PRO A 594 -24.17 -10.82 5.00
N MET A 595 -23.63 -10.78 6.22
CA MET A 595 -23.96 -9.71 7.18
C MET A 595 -23.45 -8.34 6.71
N ALA A 596 -22.24 -8.26 6.15
CA ALA A 596 -21.73 -7.01 5.59
C ALA A 596 -22.55 -6.52 4.40
N GLN A 597 -22.88 -7.43 3.47
CA GLN A 597 -23.72 -7.10 2.31
C GLN A 597 -25.10 -6.61 2.75
N PHE A 598 -25.71 -7.28 3.72
CA PHE A 598 -26.98 -6.86 4.30
C PHE A 598 -26.87 -5.47 4.96
N PHE A 599 -25.82 -5.22 5.74
CA PHE A 599 -25.56 -3.90 6.32
C PHE A 599 -25.47 -2.80 5.25
N PHE A 600 -24.73 -3.03 4.15
CA PHE A 600 -24.62 -2.06 3.06
C PHE A 600 -25.96 -1.77 2.40
N GLN A 601 -26.76 -2.81 2.15
CA GLN A 601 -28.13 -2.65 1.63
C GLN A 601 -28.99 -1.84 2.60
N CYS A 602 -28.94 -2.14 3.91
CA CYS A 602 -29.66 -1.38 4.93
C CYS A 602 -29.23 0.09 4.98
N VAL A 603 -27.94 0.40 4.86
CA VAL A 603 -27.44 1.79 4.82
C VAL A 603 -27.99 2.52 3.60
N VAL A 604 -27.91 1.93 2.40
CA VAL A 604 -28.43 2.55 1.16
C VAL A 604 -29.93 2.80 1.26
N VAL A 605 -30.70 1.79 1.67
CA VAL A 605 -32.16 1.91 1.88
C VAL A 605 -32.46 3.00 2.91
N SER A 606 -31.73 3.02 4.04
CA SER A 606 -31.93 4.02 5.10
C SER A 606 -31.67 5.45 4.61
N ILE A 607 -30.62 5.66 3.80
CA ILE A 607 -30.32 6.96 3.19
C ILE A 607 -31.46 7.38 2.26
N ILE A 608 -31.93 6.49 1.37
CA ILE A 608 -33.04 6.77 0.45
C ILE A 608 -34.32 7.10 1.23
N THR A 609 -34.68 6.26 2.20
CA THR A 609 -35.87 6.46 3.04
C THR A 609 -35.82 7.80 3.77
N LYS A 610 -34.68 8.16 4.37
CA LYS A 610 -34.51 9.46 5.04
C LYS A 610 -34.59 10.63 4.06
N ILE A 611 -33.99 10.52 2.87
CA ILE A 611 -34.08 11.56 1.82
C ILE A 611 -35.54 11.80 1.40
N VAL A 612 -36.30 10.73 1.18
CA VAL A 612 -37.71 10.80 0.81
C VAL A 612 -38.53 11.39 1.97
N ALA A 613 -38.32 10.91 3.20
CA ALA A 613 -39.01 11.39 4.38
C ALA A 613 -38.72 12.88 4.67
N LEU A 614 -37.48 13.34 4.48
CA LEU A 614 -37.10 14.75 4.60
C LEU A 614 -37.84 15.63 3.58
N ARG A 615 -37.93 15.18 2.32
CA ARG A 615 -38.68 15.89 1.28
C ARG A 615 -40.18 15.95 1.55
N MET A 616 -40.72 14.91 2.17
CA MET A 616 -42.13 14.84 2.58
C MET A 616 -42.41 15.54 3.92
N GLY A 617 -41.39 16.09 4.60
CA GLY A 617 -41.54 16.73 5.90
C GLY A 617 -41.87 15.77 7.05
N LEU A 618 -41.67 14.46 6.85
CA LEU A 618 -41.98 13.39 7.81
C LEU A 618 -40.88 13.22 8.88
N THR A 619 -39.67 13.72 8.63
CA THR A 619 -38.55 13.70 9.56
C THR A 619 -37.78 15.01 9.53
N ARG A 620 -37.08 15.33 10.64
CA ARG A 620 -36.10 16.42 10.75
C ARG A 620 -34.67 15.90 10.86
N SER A 621 -34.48 14.59 10.93
CA SER A 621 -33.17 13.95 11.09
C SER A 621 -32.48 13.82 9.73
N ASN A 622 -31.25 14.33 9.65
CA ASN A 622 -30.46 14.26 8.42
C ASN A 622 -29.83 12.87 8.20
N ILE A 623 -29.08 12.72 7.12
CA ILE A 623 -28.42 11.44 6.75
C ILE A 623 -27.02 11.28 7.36
N HIS A 624 -26.51 12.27 8.11
CA HIS A 624 -25.13 12.26 8.61
C HIS A 624 -24.83 11.08 9.53
N ASN A 625 -25.81 10.64 10.32
CA ASN A 625 -25.63 9.54 11.25
C ASN A 625 -25.53 8.18 10.52
N CYS A 626 -26.30 7.96 9.44
CA CYS A 626 -26.16 6.78 8.58
C CYS A 626 -24.79 6.73 7.90
N ILE A 627 -24.30 7.88 7.41
CA ILE A 627 -22.95 7.98 6.85
C ILE A 627 -21.90 7.69 7.93
N SER A 628 -22.03 8.29 9.11
CA SER A 628 -21.07 8.06 10.21
C SER A 628 -21.03 6.59 10.67
N LEU A 629 -22.19 5.91 10.70
CA LEU A 629 -22.26 4.47 10.95
C LEU A 629 -21.55 3.66 9.87
N PHE A 630 -21.72 4.01 8.60
CA PHE A 630 -21.00 3.37 7.50
C PHE A 630 -19.49 3.59 7.59
N LEU A 631 -19.04 4.80 7.96
CA LEU A 631 -17.63 5.11 8.17
C LEU A 631 -17.03 4.32 9.34
N MET A 632 -17.73 4.23 10.47
CA MET A 632 -17.30 3.40 11.61
C MET A 632 -17.29 1.91 11.26
N PHE A 633 -18.26 1.44 10.46
CA PHE A 633 -18.27 0.07 9.94
C PHE A 633 -17.05 -0.20 9.06
N GLN A 634 -16.56 0.79 8.31
CA GLN A 634 -15.35 0.65 7.48
C GLN A 634 -14.03 1.02 8.17
N SER A 635 -14.07 1.32 9.47
CA SER A 635 -12.88 1.68 10.24
C SER A 635 -12.33 0.50 11.05
N PRO A 636 -11.01 0.43 11.28
CA PRO A 636 -10.43 -0.51 12.24
C PRO A 636 -11.06 -0.40 13.63
N SER A 637 -11.26 -1.54 14.30
CA SER A 637 -11.96 -1.59 15.59
C SER A 637 -11.36 -0.69 16.68
N PRO A 638 -10.03 -0.48 16.81
CA PRO A 638 -9.48 0.42 17.83
C PRO A 638 -9.55 1.91 17.43
N ASN A 639 -9.89 2.23 16.18
CA ASN A 639 -10.08 3.61 15.70
C ASN A 639 -11.53 4.10 15.83
N ILE A 640 -12.50 3.22 16.04
CA ILE A 640 -13.91 3.58 16.21
C ILE A 640 -14.12 4.65 17.31
N PRO A 641 -13.49 4.56 18.50
CA PRO A 641 -13.72 5.54 19.57
C PRO A 641 -13.27 6.97 19.23
N LEU A 642 -12.42 7.14 18.21
CA LEU A 642 -11.98 8.45 17.75
C LEU A 642 -13.15 9.29 17.19
N PHE A 643 -14.19 8.65 16.63
CA PHE A 643 -15.41 9.35 16.20
C PHE A 643 -16.17 10.00 17.35
N LEU A 644 -16.09 9.46 18.57
CA LEU A 644 -16.67 10.10 19.75
C LEU A 644 -15.93 11.40 20.10
N ILE A 645 -14.60 11.41 19.95
CA ILE A 645 -13.79 12.61 20.13
C ILE A 645 -14.10 13.64 19.04
N PHE A 646 -14.33 13.17 17.81
CA PHE A 646 -14.76 14.04 16.72
C PHE A 646 -16.08 14.73 17.06
N GLU A 647 -17.08 14.03 17.61
CA GLU A 647 -18.34 14.65 18.03
C GLU A 647 -18.16 15.74 19.09
N VAL A 648 -17.32 15.51 20.09
CA VAL A 648 -17.02 16.52 21.13
C VAL A 648 -16.33 17.74 20.53
N LEU A 649 -15.30 17.52 19.70
CA LEU A 649 -14.57 18.59 19.02
C LEU A 649 -15.50 19.37 18.08
N GLN A 650 -16.34 18.66 17.34
CA GLN A 650 -17.25 19.24 16.37
C GLN A 650 -18.27 20.16 17.07
N SER A 651 -18.83 19.72 18.20
CA SER A 651 -19.75 20.53 19.02
C SER A 651 -19.10 21.82 19.50
N ALA A 652 -17.88 21.72 20.06
CA ALA A 652 -17.14 22.88 20.56
C ALA A 652 -16.77 23.88 19.45
N LEU A 653 -16.34 23.39 18.28
CA LEU A 653 -16.03 24.23 17.12
C LEU A 653 -17.26 24.92 16.53
N THR A 654 -18.38 24.20 16.44
CA THR A 654 -19.65 24.78 15.98
C THR A 654 -20.08 25.93 16.87
N GLN A 655 -19.95 25.78 18.19
CA GLN A 655 -20.24 26.85 19.13
C GLN A 655 -19.38 28.10 18.86
N ILE A 656 -18.06 27.94 18.70
CA ILE A 656 -17.16 29.06 18.40
C ILE A 656 -17.54 29.77 17.08
N LEU A 657 -17.84 28.99 16.03
CA LEU A 657 -18.16 29.52 14.70
C LEU A 657 -19.50 30.25 14.65
N ILE A 658 -20.52 29.75 15.36
CA ILE A 658 -21.83 30.40 15.47
C ILE A 658 -21.72 31.68 16.32
N ASP A 659 -21.15 31.57 17.53
CA ASP A 659 -21.18 32.65 18.51
C ASP A 659 -20.27 33.84 18.14
N HIS A 660 -19.14 33.59 17.47
CA HIS A 660 -18.11 34.62 17.25
C HIS A 660 -17.80 34.94 15.80
N TYR A 661 -18.11 34.04 14.86
CA TYR A 661 -17.82 34.22 13.44
C TYR A 661 -19.06 34.28 12.56
N SER A 662 -20.26 34.35 13.17
CA SER A 662 -21.55 34.47 12.49
C SER A 662 -21.75 33.42 11.39
N SER A 663 -21.23 32.21 11.58
CA SER A 663 -21.28 31.13 10.60
C SER A 663 -20.69 31.50 9.23
N ASN A 664 -19.60 32.28 9.20
CA ASN A 664 -18.93 32.65 7.96
C ASN A 664 -18.47 31.41 7.17
N ASP A 665 -19.02 31.24 5.97
CA ASP A 665 -18.78 30.08 5.10
C ASP A 665 -17.30 29.78 4.83
N TYR A 666 -16.46 30.81 4.74
CA TYR A 666 -15.03 30.66 4.47
C TYR A 666 -14.27 30.12 5.69
N PHE A 667 -14.63 30.57 6.90
CA PHE A 667 -14.08 30.01 8.14
C PHE A 667 -14.55 28.58 8.37
N ILE A 668 -15.83 28.28 8.13
CA ILE A 668 -16.35 26.91 8.22
C ILE A 668 -15.59 26.00 7.26
N SER A 669 -15.38 26.43 6.01
CA SER A 669 -14.64 25.63 5.04
C SER A 669 -13.17 25.45 5.40
N LEU A 670 -12.52 26.48 5.96
CA LEU A 670 -11.12 26.39 6.35
C LEU A 670 -10.94 25.45 7.55
N THR A 671 -11.82 25.51 8.54
CA THR A 671 -11.83 24.58 9.68
C THR A 671 -12.05 23.15 9.20
N SER A 672 -12.99 22.92 8.28
CA SER A 672 -13.22 21.60 7.67
C SER A 672 -11.96 21.09 6.96
N LEU A 673 -11.30 21.93 6.14
CA LEU A 673 -10.08 21.56 5.41
C LEU A 673 -8.93 21.16 6.36
N ILE A 674 -8.70 21.94 7.41
CA ILE A 674 -7.65 21.64 8.41
C ILE A 674 -7.93 20.30 9.08
N LEU A 675 -9.18 20.04 9.47
CA LEU A 675 -9.55 18.82 10.18
C LEU A 675 -9.55 17.59 9.26
N GLN A 676 -9.93 17.75 7.99
CA GLN A 676 -9.82 16.70 6.98
C GLN A 676 -8.40 16.14 6.92
N TYR A 677 -7.39 16.99 6.72
CA TYR A 677 -6.00 16.54 6.65
C TYR A 677 -5.44 16.13 8.01
N PHE A 678 -5.69 16.90 9.07
CA PHE A 678 -5.21 16.55 10.41
C PHE A 678 -5.68 15.17 10.84
N THR A 679 -6.98 14.89 10.68
CA THR A 679 -7.54 13.60 11.11
C THR A 679 -7.23 12.47 10.14
N PHE A 680 -7.07 12.72 8.83
CA PHE A 680 -6.53 11.72 7.89
C PHE A 680 -5.22 11.11 8.42
N PHE A 681 -4.25 11.96 8.78
CA PHE A 681 -2.97 11.48 9.28
C PHE A 681 -3.10 10.81 10.67
N GLN A 682 -3.88 11.39 11.59
CA GLN A 682 -4.03 10.82 12.93
C GLN A 682 -4.93 9.57 13.01
N PHE A 683 -5.57 9.21 11.91
CA PHE A 683 -6.29 7.93 11.76
C PHE A 683 -5.39 6.80 11.24
N GLY A 684 -4.08 7.07 11.05
CA GLY A 684 -3.09 6.12 10.54
C GLY A 684 -2.68 6.36 9.08
N GLY A 685 -3.30 7.32 8.39
CA GLY A 685 -2.94 7.65 7.01
C GLY A 685 -1.54 8.26 6.90
N THR A 686 -0.83 7.97 5.80
CA THR A 686 0.43 8.63 5.46
C THR A 686 0.44 9.03 3.98
N ASN A 687 1.52 9.67 3.51
CA ASN A 687 1.73 9.90 2.08
C ASN A 687 2.38 8.70 1.36
N SER A 688 2.57 7.55 2.03
CA SER A 688 3.08 6.31 1.43
C SER A 688 1.95 5.45 0.88
N ILE A 689 2.16 4.86 -0.30
CA ILE A 689 1.25 3.80 -0.79
C ILE A 689 1.27 2.59 0.14
N ALA A 690 2.38 2.34 0.82
CA ALA A 690 2.50 1.23 1.77
C ALA A 690 1.54 1.32 2.95
N SER A 691 1.07 2.52 3.31
CA SER A 691 0.16 2.69 4.44
C SER A 691 -1.33 2.53 4.08
N VAL A 692 -1.65 2.19 2.83
CA VAL A 692 -3.04 1.99 2.43
C VAL A 692 -3.56 0.70 3.04
N ASP A 693 -4.47 0.79 4.01
CA ASP A 693 -5.07 -0.38 4.65
C ASP A 693 -6.11 -1.02 3.72
N LEU A 694 -5.85 -2.25 3.32
CA LEU A 694 -6.74 -3.06 2.48
C LEU A 694 -7.71 -3.92 3.30
N SER A 695 -7.45 -4.15 4.60
CA SER A 695 -8.18 -5.11 5.43
C SER A 695 -9.69 -4.85 5.42
N ASN A 696 -10.08 -3.57 5.57
CA ASN A 696 -11.48 -3.17 5.59
C ASN A 696 -12.09 -3.04 4.17
N ALA A 697 -11.28 -2.97 3.11
CA ALA A 697 -11.77 -2.88 1.74
C ALA A 697 -12.50 -4.17 1.29
N TYR A 698 -12.17 -5.30 1.90
CA TYR A 698 -12.75 -6.62 1.60
C TYR A 698 -14.03 -6.94 2.38
N ASN A 699 -14.47 -6.03 3.26
CA ASN A 699 -15.70 -6.22 4.03
C ASN A 699 -16.90 -6.44 3.06
N GLY A 700 -17.46 -7.65 3.06
CA GLY A 700 -18.62 -8.03 2.24
C GLY A 700 -18.33 -8.42 0.79
N VAL A 701 -17.06 -8.62 0.43
CA VAL A 701 -16.65 -9.13 -0.88
C VAL A 701 -16.90 -10.64 -0.95
N PRO A 702 -17.73 -11.13 -1.90
CA PRO A 702 -17.94 -12.56 -2.12
C PRO A 702 -16.75 -13.17 -2.88
N GLU A 703 -16.73 -14.50 -3.03
CA GLU A 703 -15.73 -15.22 -3.85
C GLU A 703 -15.61 -14.64 -5.28
N ASN A 704 -16.72 -14.14 -5.84
CA ASN A 704 -16.73 -13.39 -7.09
C ASN A 704 -16.24 -11.95 -6.85
N TYR A 705 -14.92 -11.79 -6.86
CA TYR A 705 -14.22 -10.52 -6.70
C TYR A 705 -14.74 -9.42 -7.66
N ASN A 706 -15.01 -8.23 -7.13
CA ASN A 706 -15.34 -7.03 -7.92
C ASN A 706 -14.43 -5.88 -7.53
N ILE A 707 -13.55 -5.54 -8.46
CA ILE A 707 -12.53 -4.52 -8.25
C ILE A 707 -13.05 -3.11 -8.01
N TYR A 708 -14.11 -2.71 -8.70
CA TYR A 708 -14.67 -1.38 -8.54
C TYR A 708 -15.28 -1.21 -7.15
N PHE A 709 -15.88 -2.29 -6.63
CA PHE A 709 -16.39 -2.32 -5.28
C PHE A 709 -15.24 -2.24 -4.26
N VAL A 710 -14.22 -3.10 -4.38
CA VAL A 710 -13.05 -3.07 -3.48
C VAL A 710 -12.37 -1.70 -3.50
N GLY A 711 -12.14 -1.11 -4.67
CA GLY A 711 -11.54 0.22 -4.81
C GLY A 711 -12.37 1.32 -4.13
N PHE A 712 -13.70 1.26 -4.25
CA PHE A 712 -14.59 2.17 -3.53
C PHE A 712 -14.52 1.98 -2.01
N MET A 713 -14.53 0.73 -1.53
CA MET A 713 -14.45 0.42 -0.10
C MET A 713 -13.09 0.80 0.49
N MET A 714 -12.00 0.58 -0.24
CA MET A 714 -10.65 1.02 0.10
C MET A 714 -10.58 2.54 0.25
N PHE A 715 -11.19 3.29 -0.68
CA PHE A 715 -11.28 4.74 -0.55
C PHE A 715 -12.04 5.14 0.73
N VAL A 716 -13.21 4.54 0.97
CA VAL A 716 -14.02 4.87 2.15
C VAL A 716 -13.30 4.55 3.46
N SER A 717 -12.65 3.39 3.58
CA SER A 717 -11.94 2.99 4.80
C SER A 717 -10.76 3.92 5.10
N ASN A 718 -9.93 4.20 4.09
CA ASN A 718 -8.72 5.02 4.25
C ASN A 718 -9.01 6.52 4.42
N PHE A 719 -10.13 7.01 3.88
CA PHE A 719 -10.54 8.41 3.98
C PHE A 719 -11.70 8.63 4.96
N ALA A 720 -12.06 7.64 5.79
CA ALA A 720 -13.19 7.72 6.71
C ALA A 720 -13.24 9.01 7.55
N PRO A 721 -12.19 9.42 8.29
CA PRO A 721 -12.22 10.66 9.06
C PRO A 721 -12.35 11.91 8.16
N THR A 722 -11.73 11.87 6.98
CA THR A 722 -11.79 12.95 6.00
C THR A 722 -13.21 13.13 5.48
N ILE A 723 -13.89 12.04 5.12
CA ILE A 723 -15.28 12.07 4.67
C ILE A 723 -16.16 12.65 5.78
N TYR A 724 -15.97 12.23 7.04
CA TYR A 724 -16.67 12.80 8.19
C TYR A 724 -16.50 14.33 8.27
N TRP A 725 -15.26 14.84 8.26
CA TRP A 725 -15.00 16.29 8.37
C TRP A 725 -15.33 17.09 7.10
N SER A 726 -15.37 16.47 5.93
CA SER A 726 -15.84 17.12 4.70
C SER A 726 -17.33 17.45 4.80
N LEU A 727 -18.11 16.57 5.43
CA LEU A 727 -19.55 16.73 5.63
C LEU A 727 -19.88 17.65 6.83
N TYR A 728 -18.90 18.07 7.63
CA TYR A 728 -19.11 19.03 8.72
C TYR A 728 -19.80 20.33 8.25
N LYS A 729 -19.41 20.81 7.07
CA LYS A 729 -19.92 22.07 6.48
C LYS A 729 -21.44 22.06 6.30
N SER A 730 -22.03 20.95 5.88
CA SER A 730 -23.47 20.86 5.57
C SER A 730 -24.38 20.87 6.79
N GLN A 731 -23.81 20.87 8.00
CA GLN A 731 -24.55 20.95 9.25
C GLN A 731 -24.89 22.39 9.68
N PHE A 732 -24.24 23.39 9.07
CA PHE A 732 -24.53 24.80 9.35
C PHE A 732 -25.76 25.28 8.57
N PRO A 733 -26.74 25.92 9.23
CA PRO A 733 -27.93 26.45 8.58
C PRO A 733 -27.56 27.55 7.59
N ASP A 734 -28.33 27.67 6.50
CA ASP A 734 -28.14 28.74 5.53
C ASP A 734 -28.87 30.01 5.98
N MET A 735 -28.11 30.98 6.50
CA MET A 735 -28.67 32.20 7.07
C MET A 735 -29.37 33.12 6.04
N ASN A 736 -29.16 32.89 4.73
CA ASN A 736 -29.58 33.81 3.66
C ASN A 736 -30.58 33.20 2.64
N ASN A 737 -31.16 32.02 2.88
CA ASN A 737 -32.07 31.33 1.94
C ASN A 737 -31.52 31.17 0.51
N HIS A 738 -30.20 31.05 0.36
CA HIS A 738 -29.49 30.89 -0.90
C HIS A 738 -28.50 29.73 -0.83
N LYS A 739 -29.01 28.53 -0.55
CA LYS A 739 -28.20 27.35 -0.20
C LYS A 739 -27.11 27.00 -1.21
N TRP A 740 -27.39 27.16 -2.50
CA TRP A 740 -26.42 26.92 -3.58
C TRP A 740 -25.33 27.99 -3.68
N ARG A 741 -25.60 29.20 -3.20
CA ARG A 741 -24.59 30.27 -3.09
C ARG A 741 -23.66 29.99 -1.93
N SER A 742 -24.19 29.69 -0.75
CA SER A 742 -23.41 29.34 0.44
C SER A 742 -22.57 28.07 0.19
N PHE A 743 -23.14 27.06 -0.47
CA PHE A 743 -22.41 25.89 -0.98
C PHE A 743 -21.24 26.31 -1.88
N ALA A 744 -21.49 27.12 -2.91
CA ALA A 744 -20.42 27.58 -3.80
C ALA A 744 -19.33 28.40 -3.08
N GLN A 745 -19.70 29.23 -2.10
CA GLN A 745 -18.75 30.03 -1.31
C GLN A 745 -17.83 29.15 -0.48
N ARG A 746 -18.37 28.13 0.19
CA ARG A 746 -17.59 27.15 0.95
C ARG A 746 -16.53 26.48 0.08
N LYS A 747 -16.82 26.19 -1.18
CA LYS A 747 -15.85 25.51 -2.07
C LYS A 747 -14.68 26.37 -2.56
N ILE A 748 -14.77 27.69 -2.47
CA ILE A 748 -13.72 28.59 -2.98
C ILE A 748 -12.42 28.41 -2.19
N THR A 749 -12.52 28.27 -0.85
CA THR A 749 -11.37 28.01 0.03
C THR A 749 -10.59 26.78 -0.41
N LEU A 750 -11.31 25.68 -0.71
CA LEU A 750 -10.71 24.42 -1.14
C LEU A 750 -10.08 24.52 -2.53
N LEU A 751 -10.78 25.15 -3.47
CA LEU A 751 -10.26 25.35 -4.83
C LEU A 751 -8.93 26.11 -4.81
N VAL A 752 -8.86 27.22 -4.06
CA VAL A 752 -7.61 27.99 -3.90
C VAL A 752 -6.52 27.11 -3.31
N TYR A 753 -6.84 26.37 -2.25
CA TYR A 753 -5.87 25.49 -1.60
C TYR A 753 -5.29 24.45 -2.55
N HIS A 754 -6.13 23.69 -3.25
CA HIS A 754 -5.64 22.64 -4.14
C HIS A 754 -4.95 23.20 -5.39
N CYS A 755 -5.38 24.34 -5.93
CA CYS A 755 -4.68 25.00 -7.03
C CYS A 755 -3.26 25.43 -6.64
N VAL A 756 -3.12 26.13 -5.51
CA VAL A 756 -1.82 26.64 -5.05
C VAL A 756 -0.90 25.49 -4.67
N VAL A 757 -1.33 24.59 -3.77
CA VAL A 757 -0.50 23.43 -3.35
C VAL A 757 -0.18 22.54 -4.55
N GLY A 758 -1.14 22.33 -5.46
CA GLY A 758 -0.93 21.59 -6.69
C GLY A 758 0.20 22.16 -7.54
N CYS A 759 0.23 23.49 -7.76
CA CYS A 759 1.32 24.12 -8.52
C CYS A 759 2.70 23.82 -7.90
N PHE A 760 2.84 23.98 -6.57
CA PHE A 760 4.11 23.69 -5.91
C PHE A 760 4.47 22.21 -5.99
N LEU A 761 3.50 21.30 -5.76
CA LEU A 761 3.74 19.86 -5.82
C LEU A 761 4.16 19.42 -7.22
N LEU A 762 3.46 19.86 -8.28
CA LEU A 762 3.81 19.50 -9.65
C LEU A 762 5.20 20.03 -10.01
N ALA A 763 5.53 21.26 -9.60
CA ALA A 763 6.87 21.82 -9.77
C ALA A 763 7.93 21.00 -8.99
N ALA A 764 7.66 20.62 -7.75
CA ALA A 764 8.55 19.78 -6.94
C ALA A 764 8.79 18.41 -7.59
N CYS A 765 7.74 17.74 -8.08
CA CYS A 765 7.86 16.47 -8.80
C CYS A 765 8.74 16.61 -10.05
N TYR A 766 8.64 17.71 -10.79
CA TYR A 766 9.51 17.97 -11.95
C TYR A 766 10.97 18.20 -11.56
N VAL A 767 11.21 19.01 -10.51
CA VAL A 767 12.55 19.33 -9.99
C VAL A 767 13.24 18.07 -9.46
N PHE A 768 12.53 17.26 -8.68
CA PHE A 768 13.06 16.05 -8.03
C PHE A 768 12.89 14.76 -8.85
N ARG A 769 12.56 14.85 -10.14
CA ARG A 769 12.31 13.68 -11.02
C ARG A 769 13.45 12.66 -11.08
N SER A 770 14.68 13.08 -10.83
CA SER A 770 15.88 12.22 -10.80
C SER A 770 16.41 11.99 -9.39
N HIS A 771 15.67 12.42 -8.36
CA HIS A 771 16.04 12.26 -6.96
C HIS A 771 15.78 10.83 -6.48
N LEU A 772 16.58 10.35 -5.53
CA LEU A 772 16.46 8.99 -4.97
C LEU A 772 15.06 8.69 -4.41
N PHE A 773 14.43 9.68 -3.76
CA PHE A 773 13.08 9.58 -3.17
C PHE A 773 11.92 9.85 -4.14
N ILE A 774 12.16 9.91 -5.46
CA ILE A 774 11.07 10.16 -6.42
C ILE A 774 9.97 9.10 -6.30
N TRP A 775 10.34 7.83 -6.10
CA TRP A 775 9.41 6.70 -6.06
C TRP A 775 8.77 6.45 -4.69
N SER A 776 9.47 6.80 -3.60
CA SER A 776 8.97 6.54 -2.24
C SER A 776 8.24 7.73 -1.62
N VAL A 777 8.48 8.96 -2.09
CA VAL A 777 7.91 10.17 -1.48
C VAL A 777 7.08 10.97 -2.48
N PHE A 778 7.68 11.42 -3.59
CA PHE A 778 7.03 12.36 -4.50
C PHE A 778 5.94 11.71 -5.38
N SER A 779 6.21 10.54 -5.94
CA SER A 779 5.24 9.77 -6.73
C SER A 779 4.01 9.37 -5.90
N PRO A 780 4.16 8.78 -4.69
CA PRO A 780 3.03 8.55 -3.78
C PRO A 780 2.27 9.83 -3.44
N LYS A 781 2.96 10.93 -3.10
CA LYS A 781 2.31 12.21 -2.78
C LYS A 781 1.49 12.74 -3.96
N LEU A 782 1.98 12.61 -5.19
CA LEU A 782 1.24 12.99 -6.41
C LEU A 782 -0.01 12.13 -6.59
N CYS A 783 0.07 10.81 -6.34
CA CYS A 783 -1.08 9.91 -6.36
C CYS A 783 -2.12 10.26 -5.31
N TYR A 784 -1.69 10.48 -4.05
CA TYR A 784 -2.59 10.97 -3.00
C TYR A 784 -3.23 12.28 -3.42
N PHE A 785 -2.46 13.25 -3.95
CA PHE A 785 -3.00 14.52 -4.42
C PHE A 785 -4.05 14.33 -5.53
N ALA A 786 -3.83 13.42 -6.47
CA ALA A 786 -4.83 13.08 -7.48
C ALA A 786 -6.08 12.44 -6.84
N ALA A 787 -5.91 11.50 -5.90
CA ALA A 787 -7.00 10.87 -5.17
C ALA A 787 -7.82 11.86 -4.34
N TRP A 788 -7.17 12.80 -3.65
CA TRP A 788 -7.82 13.92 -2.96
C TRP A 788 -8.66 14.77 -3.92
N ASN A 789 -8.17 15.05 -5.13
CA ASN A 789 -8.93 15.84 -6.10
C ASN A 789 -10.10 15.07 -6.74
N ILE A 790 -9.95 13.78 -7.01
CA ILE A 790 -10.99 12.98 -7.64
C ILE A 790 -12.03 12.54 -6.60
N PHE A 791 -11.61 11.78 -5.60
CA PHE A 791 -12.55 11.16 -4.68
C PHE A 791 -13.05 12.14 -3.62
N MET A 792 -12.17 12.92 -2.99
CA MET A 792 -12.61 13.89 -1.99
C MET A 792 -13.28 15.11 -2.64
N ASN A 793 -12.61 15.83 -3.54
CA ASN A 793 -13.15 17.10 -4.07
C ASN A 793 -14.30 16.95 -5.06
N LEU A 794 -14.24 16.00 -6.00
CA LEU A 794 -15.31 15.82 -6.98
C LEU A 794 -16.45 14.93 -6.44
N ILE A 795 -16.14 13.74 -5.94
CA ILE A 795 -17.18 12.77 -5.56
C ILE A 795 -17.82 13.11 -4.22
N VAL A 796 -17.04 13.28 -3.15
CA VAL A 796 -17.60 13.51 -1.80
C VAL A 796 -18.05 14.97 -1.64
N GLU A 797 -17.14 15.91 -1.87
CA GLU A 797 -17.37 17.34 -1.64
C GLU A 797 -18.35 17.94 -2.64
N CYS A 798 -18.27 17.61 -3.94
CA CYS A 798 -19.23 18.14 -4.92
C CYS A 798 -20.44 17.23 -5.11
N GLY A 799 -20.27 15.91 -5.17
CA GLY A 799 -21.36 14.95 -5.32
C GLY A 799 -22.18 14.78 -4.03
N LEU A 800 -21.63 14.10 -3.03
CA LEU A 800 -22.36 13.73 -1.81
C LEU A 800 -22.87 14.94 -1.01
N GLU A 801 -22.04 15.98 -0.80
CA GLU A 801 -22.49 17.18 -0.08
C GLU A 801 -23.61 17.91 -0.84
N SER A 802 -23.61 17.92 -2.18
CA SER A 802 -24.71 18.54 -2.94
C SER A 802 -26.04 17.83 -2.75
N ILE A 803 -26.03 16.50 -2.56
CA ILE A 803 -27.23 15.72 -2.25
C ILE A 803 -27.78 16.15 -0.88
N ILE A 804 -26.91 16.31 0.12
CA ILE A 804 -27.29 16.76 1.47
C ILE A 804 -27.83 18.20 1.44
N VAL A 805 -27.17 19.11 0.72
CA VAL A 805 -27.65 20.49 0.57
C VAL A 805 -28.98 20.54 -0.21
N ALA A 806 -29.18 19.66 -1.18
CA ALA A 806 -30.44 19.57 -1.91
C ALA A 806 -31.60 19.11 -1.00
N THR A 807 -31.34 18.20 -0.05
CA THR A 807 -32.36 17.64 0.85
C THR A 807 -32.66 18.48 2.09
N ASN A 808 -31.70 19.29 2.56
CA ASN A 808 -31.96 20.25 3.62
C ASN A 808 -32.89 21.37 3.11
N ASN A 809 -34.10 21.42 3.69
CA ASN A 809 -35.09 22.48 3.51
C ASN A 809 -35.00 23.57 4.60
N LEU A 810 -33.96 23.50 5.45
CA LEU A 810 -33.64 24.52 6.46
C LEU A 810 -32.94 25.72 5.83
#